data_AF-A0A1B0CNX0-F1
#
_entry.id   AF-A0A1B0CNX0-F1
#
_cell.length_a   1.000
_cell.length_b   1.000
_cell.length_c   1.000
_cell.angle_alpha   90.00
_cell.angle_beta   90.00
_cell.angle_gamma   90.00
#
_symmetry.space_group_name_H-M   'P 1'
#
loop_
_entity.id
_entity.type
_entity.pdbx_description
1 polymer ?
#
loop_
_entity_poly.entity_id
_entity_poly.type
_entity_poly.pdbx_seq_one_letter_code
_entity_poly.pdbx_strand_id
1 'polypeptide(L)'
;MVEMALAQKVRKVLGFWRHITVEPLLLCWLLPSCFLIAAMENLELEKSCRVNLGLEDIVCTNMINKTIHNIDCTEVTPPEVNVMNKTVDGEENRAETVLVNEDGVVNLDVLKERVCAAETESQKVVALIKGYRAPISAIFPLIIVLFAGGWSDKKRLRKPCMLLPVFGEFLGCLALFISAIFMLQLPMEFAGILEKLFPAMCGGFTLMLMGVYSYITDITAEEDRTFRFGVLAVSISLIPIAGVPWSGYLFEKLGYIYLFLLCLVIYIVGIIYALIFIKEIPAPQQQQQPQQEEKGGDTNGVNLENGREQTVQQVVKKNAILEFFDPTLLKDCIAVVTKKREGNRQMMIILLIAAYFTFLGPPLGETDFIYPFTRKKFNWQATEYVLFLTYSTFIALAGTVIMISFVSKYLKCSDPLIGVISSIGTVISKPILAFAATGAVYYAGTIIDLFLGCRPIALKSIISTFVEANEIGRVYSILGIMESLVQFIFPAMYSAVYINTLENFVGAIYLFGEIFFVPTLIIFIILYIQHKRNSRDQKSDEEKNDASRTNGSTVCKRIMEQLGQADMDHAQRQVVSISQDSFYRELTAAEKAKAERGQFNFDHPDAFNEDMMLRTLKDILAGKKVEIPAYDYRTNSLRPERLITIYPVDVVMFEGILTFYFPEIRDLFHMKLFVDTDSDTRLARRVPRDVNERGRDLDQVLNYYLNYVKPAFEEFCSPTKKFADVIIPRGADNTVAIELIVEHIRDFLNNRSSGRGQDLSLPPVAEKKKKPDNISPLQRLH
;
A
#
# COMPACT_ATOMS: atom_id res chain seq x y z
N MET A 1 24.20 -26.85 -29.03
CA MET A 1 24.04 -25.81 -27.98
C MET A 1 23.06 -24.71 -28.39
N VAL A 2 23.28 -24.00 -29.51
CA VAL A 2 22.41 -22.88 -29.93
C VAL A 2 20.93 -23.28 -30.05
N GLU A 3 20.61 -24.42 -30.66
CA GLU A 3 19.22 -24.91 -30.74
C GLU A 3 18.59 -25.21 -29.38
N MET A 4 19.34 -25.76 -28.41
CA MET A 4 18.82 -25.97 -27.06
C MET A 4 18.54 -24.65 -26.35
N ALA A 5 19.42 -23.65 -26.50
CA ALA A 5 19.19 -22.31 -25.96
C ALA A 5 17.99 -21.61 -26.63
N LEU A 6 17.79 -21.83 -27.94
CA LEU A 6 16.62 -21.33 -28.68
C LEU A 6 15.34 -22.03 -28.22
N ALA A 7 15.32 -23.36 -28.12
CA ALA A 7 14.19 -24.14 -27.64
C ALA A 7 13.85 -23.82 -26.17
N GLN A 8 14.84 -23.51 -25.33
CA GLN A 8 14.64 -23.11 -23.94
C GLN A 8 14.13 -21.66 -23.82
N LYS A 9 14.57 -20.73 -24.68
CA LYS A 9 13.95 -19.41 -24.84
C LYS A 9 12.51 -19.52 -25.35
N VAL A 10 12.26 -20.32 -26.38
CA VAL A 10 10.93 -20.56 -26.95
C VAL A 10 10.00 -21.22 -25.93
N ARG A 11 10.47 -22.17 -25.11
CA ARG A 11 9.70 -22.69 -23.96
C ARG A 11 9.42 -21.64 -22.89
N LYS A 12 10.35 -20.73 -22.59
CA LYS A 12 10.07 -19.60 -21.68
C LYS A 12 9.03 -18.62 -22.27
N VAL A 13 9.11 -18.33 -23.57
CA VAL A 13 8.13 -17.47 -24.27
C VAL A 13 6.76 -18.16 -24.36
N LEU A 14 6.68 -19.46 -24.65
CA LEU A 14 5.44 -20.23 -24.59
C LEU A 14 4.89 -20.36 -23.16
N GLY A 15 5.76 -20.40 -22.15
CA GLY A 15 5.37 -20.28 -20.74
C GLY A 15 4.73 -18.94 -20.41
N PHE A 16 5.24 -17.83 -20.97
CA PHE A 16 4.68 -16.49 -20.80
C PHE A 16 3.22 -16.39 -21.26
N TRP A 17 2.88 -16.99 -22.42
CA TRP A 17 1.49 -17.08 -22.91
C TRP A 17 0.55 -17.83 -21.95
N ARG A 18 1.08 -18.75 -21.12
CA ARG A 18 0.32 -19.50 -20.13
C ARG A 18 -0.12 -18.66 -18.93
N HIS A 19 0.47 -17.47 -18.76
CA HIS A 19 0.08 -16.50 -17.74
C HIS A 19 -0.89 -15.44 -18.27
N ILE A 20 -1.02 -15.24 -19.58
CA ILE A 20 -1.99 -14.27 -20.14
C ILE A 20 -3.42 -14.81 -19.96
N THR A 21 -4.25 -14.11 -19.20
CA THR A 21 -5.62 -14.52 -18.86
C THR A 21 -6.65 -13.38 -18.91
N VAL A 22 -6.34 -12.21 -18.36
CA VAL A 22 -7.25 -11.05 -18.26
C VAL A 22 -6.77 -9.86 -19.10
N GLU A 23 -5.50 -9.87 -19.49
CA GLU A 23 -4.84 -8.83 -20.26
C GLU A 23 -5.51 -8.59 -21.63
N PRO A 24 -6.03 -9.60 -22.38
CA PRO A 24 -6.77 -9.35 -23.61
C PRO A 24 -8.15 -8.70 -23.38
N LEU A 25 -8.80 -8.96 -22.24
CA LEU A 25 -10.04 -8.27 -21.86
C LEU A 25 -9.75 -6.79 -21.58
N LEU A 26 -8.69 -6.49 -20.83
CA LEU A 26 -8.25 -5.13 -20.54
C LEU A 26 -7.86 -4.38 -21.82
N LEU A 27 -7.21 -5.04 -22.77
CA LEU A 27 -6.94 -4.48 -24.10
C LEU A 27 -8.25 -4.10 -24.82
N CYS A 28 -9.22 -5.01 -24.90
CA CYS A 28 -10.50 -4.73 -25.56
C CYS A 28 -11.36 -3.68 -24.82
N TRP A 29 -11.09 -3.42 -23.54
CA TRP A 29 -11.80 -2.44 -22.74
C TRP A 29 -11.14 -1.05 -22.75
N LEU A 30 -9.81 -0.95 -22.67
CA LEU A 30 -9.07 0.32 -22.66
C LEU A 30 -8.71 0.84 -24.07
N LEU A 31 -8.53 -0.03 -25.05
CA LEU A 31 -8.12 0.42 -26.39
C LEU A 31 -9.17 1.29 -27.10
N PRO A 32 -10.49 0.99 -27.03
CA PRO A 32 -11.49 1.85 -27.67
C PRO A 32 -11.53 3.25 -27.07
N SER A 33 -11.47 3.41 -25.74
CA SER A 33 -11.44 4.73 -25.11
C SER A 33 -10.20 5.53 -25.50
N CYS A 34 -9.05 4.89 -25.72
CA CYS A 34 -7.86 5.54 -26.29
C CYS A 34 -8.07 6.03 -27.72
N PHE A 35 -8.77 5.26 -28.57
CA PHE A 35 -9.08 5.68 -29.94
C PHE A 35 -10.11 6.81 -30.02
N LEU A 36 -11.02 6.90 -29.06
CA LEU A 36 -12.12 7.87 -29.05
C LEU A 36 -11.71 9.30 -28.66
N ILE A 37 -10.54 9.53 -28.04
CA ILE A 37 -10.13 10.82 -27.46
C ILE A 37 -10.29 12.00 -28.43
N ALA A 38 -9.66 11.96 -29.60
CA ALA A 38 -9.73 13.03 -30.60
C ALA A 38 -11.15 13.26 -31.13
N ALA A 39 -11.94 12.19 -31.25
CA ALA A 39 -13.30 12.26 -31.76
C ALA A 39 -14.26 12.84 -30.72
N MET A 40 -14.12 12.50 -29.43
CA MET A 40 -14.96 13.02 -28.36
C MET A 40 -14.80 14.53 -28.20
N GLU A 41 -13.56 15.01 -28.06
CA GLU A 41 -13.30 16.44 -27.87
C GLU A 41 -13.75 17.31 -29.06
N ASN A 42 -13.69 16.78 -30.29
CA ASN A 42 -14.26 17.47 -31.46
C ASN A 42 -15.79 17.36 -31.54
N LEU A 43 -16.38 16.20 -31.22
CA LEU A 43 -17.83 16.00 -31.22
C LEU A 43 -18.54 16.94 -30.23
N GLU A 44 -17.95 17.11 -29.04
CA GLU A 44 -18.47 18.00 -28.00
C GLU A 44 -18.51 19.45 -28.47
N LEU A 45 -17.39 19.97 -29.01
CA LEU A 45 -17.36 21.32 -29.59
C LEU A 45 -18.32 21.45 -30.78
N GLU A 46 -18.36 20.47 -31.68
CA GLU A 46 -19.15 20.54 -32.91
C GLU A 46 -20.66 20.54 -32.63
N LYS A 47 -21.12 19.68 -31.71
CA LYS A 47 -22.52 19.67 -31.27
C LYS A 47 -22.89 20.93 -30.51
N SER A 48 -21.99 21.45 -29.66
CA SER A 48 -22.21 22.74 -29.00
C SER A 48 -22.45 23.86 -30.01
N CYS A 49 -21.64 23.94 -31.07
CA CYS A 49 -21.78 24.97 -32.10
C CYS A 49 -23.04 24.80 -32.96
N ARG A 50 -23.27 23.60 -33.51
CA ARG A 50 -24.38 23.35 -34.46
C ARG A 50 -25.75 23.23 -33.78
N VAL A 51 -25.83 22.60 -32.61
CA VAL A 51 -27.11 22.24 -31.96
C VAL A 51 -27.45 23.18 -30.81
N ASN A 52 -26.52 23.40 -29.86
CA ASN A 52 -26.81 24.21 -28.67
C ASN A 52 -26.78 25.72 -28.96
N LEU A 53 -25.85 26.20 -29.80
CA LEU A 53 -25.77 27.60 -30.23
C LEU A 53 -26.50 27.87 -31.56
N GLY A 54 -26.83 26.84 -32.33
CA GLY A 54 -27.58 26.97 -33.60
C GLY A 54 -26.86 27.84 -34.64
N LEU A 55 -25.54 27.76 -34.73
CA LEU A 55 -24.71 28.56 -35.63
C LEU A 55 -24.62 27.93 -37.03
N GLU A 56 -24.19 28.75 -38.00
CA GLU A 56 -24.06 28.34 -39.40
C GLU A 56 -23.00 27.26 -39.62
N ASP A 57 -23.28 26.31 -40.51
CA ASP A 57 -22.41 25.17 -40.76
C ASP A 57 -20.98 25.55 -41.20
N ILE A 58 -20.83 26.67 -41.92
CA ILE A 58 -19.52 27.20 -42.33
C ILE A 58 -18.69 27.68 -41.13
N VAL A 59 -19.33 28.27 -40.11
CA VAL A 59 -18.68 28.71 -38.88
C VAL A 59 -18.27 27.48 -38.06
N CYS A 60 -19.18 26.52 -37.83
CA CYS A 60 -18.86 25.34 -37.03
C CYS A 60 -17.82 24.42 -37.67
N THR A 61 -17.81 24.28 -39.00
CA THR A 61 -16.82 23.45 -39.71
C THR A 61 -15.42 24.06 -39.61
N ASN A 62 -15.30 25.38 -39.82
CA ASN A 62 -14.04 26.12 -39.67
C ASN A 62 -13.60 26.26 -38.21
N MET A 63 -14.55 26.25 -37.26
CA MET A 63 -14.26 26.20 -35.83
C MET A 63 -13.55 24.90 -35.46
N ILE A 64 -13.98 23.75 -35.98
CA ILE A 64 -13.33 22.45 -35.71
C ILE A 64 -11.99 22.35 -36.44
N ASN A 65 -11.99 22.53 -37.77
CA ASN A 65 -10.78 22.48 -38.59
C ASN A 65 -10.35 23.86 -39.09
N LYS A 66 -9.53 24.53 -38.28
CA LYS A 66 -9.01 25.87 -38.56
C LYS A 66 -8.02 25.95 -39.74
N THR A 67 -7.50 24.83 -40.26
CA THR A 67 -6.54 24.87 -41.39
C THR A 67 -7.18 25.27 -42.71
N ILE A 68 -8.50 25.05 -42.88
CA ILE A 68 -9.22 25.29 -44.14
C ILE A 68 -9.05 26.74 -44.63
N HIS A 69 -9.01 27.68 -43.69
CA HIS A 69 -8.75 29.11 -43.96
C HIS A 69 -7.64 29.70 -43.07
N ASN A 70 -6.76 28.85 -42.51
CA ASN A 70 -5.66 29.23 -41.61
C ASN A 70 -6.06 30.21 -40.48
N ILE A 71 -7.15 29.89 -39.78
CA ILE A 71 -7.75 30.74 -38.74
C ILE A 71 -6.95 30.62 -37.44
N ASP A 72 -6.40 31.73 -36.97
CA ASP A 72 -5.77 31.84 -35.65
C ASP A 72 -6.57 32.73 -34.69
N CYS A 73 -7.01 32.15 -33.57
CA CYS A 73 -7.78 32.84 -32.54
C CYS A 73 -6.93 33.37 -31.37
N THR A 74 -5.60 33.26 -31.43
CA THR A 74 -4.68 33.75 -30.39
C THR A 74 -4.41 35.26 -30.50
N GLU A 75 -4.55 35.84 -31.69
CA GLU A 75 -4.32 37.26 -31.98
C GLU A 75 -5.58 38.13 -31.85
N VAL A 76 -6.77 37.52 -31.81
CA VAL A 76 -8.05 38.22 -31.82
C VAL A 76 -8.37 38.67 -30.39
N THR A 77 -8.33 39.98 -30.14
CA THR A 77 -8.85 40.57 -28.90
C THR A 77 -10.33 40.19 -28.73
N PRO A 78 -10.80 39.87 -27.50
CA PRO A 78 -12.19 39.50 -27.30
C PRO A 78 -13.12 40.60 -27.83
N PRO A 79 -14.13 40.26 -28.66
CA PRO A 79 -15.00 41.26 -29.24
C PRO A 79 -15.78 41.99 -28.16
N GLU A 80 -16.04 43.29 -28.37
CA GLU A 80 -17.04 43.99 -27.57
C GLU A 80 -18.40 43.30 -27.78
N VAL A 81 -18.98 42.82 -26.68
CA VAL A 81 -20.18 41.97 -26.62
C VAL A 81 -21.33 42.55 -27.45
N ASN A 82 -21.51 42.11 -28.72
CA ASN A 82 -22.71 42.38 -29.53
C ASN A 82 -22.86 41.58 -30.85
N VAL A 83 -22.06 40.54 -31.14
CA VAL A 83 -22.08 39.81 -32.44
C VAL A 83 -22.97 38.55 -32.45
N MET A 84 -23.62 38.21 -31.32
CA MET A 84 -24.29 36.90 -31.11
C MET A 84 -25.75 36.97 -30.62
N ASN A 85 -26.51 38.01 -31.00
CA ASN A 85 -27.96 38.06 -30.72
C ASN A 85 -28.80 37.57 -31.92
N LYS A 86 -29.32 36.34 -31.84
CA LYS A 86 -30.47 35.92 -32.64
C LYS A 86 -31.75 36.51 -32.06
N THR A 87 -32.22 37.59 -32.69
CA THR A 87 -33.63 38.00 -32.84
C THR A 87 -34.65 37.49 -31.80
N VAL A 88 -34.96 38.31 -30.81
CA VAL A 88 -36.33 38.45 -30.30
C VAL A 88 -36.59 39.96 -30.17
N ASP A 89 -37.60 40.43 -30.90
CA ASP A 89 -38.23 41.76 -30.88
C ASP A 89 -37.38 43.02 -31.21
N GLY A 90 -37.76 43.71 -32.30
CA GLY A 90 -37.82 45.18 -32.34
C GLY A 90 -36.62 46.00 -32.81
N GLU A 91 -36.66 46.39 -34.09
CA GLU A 91 -36.14 47.66 -34.67
C GLU A 91 -34.62 48.01 -34.60
N GLU A 92 -34.01 47.83 -35.78
CA GLU A 92 -33.12 48.77 -36.50
C GLU A 92 -31.67 49.11 -36.05
N ASN A 93 -30.80 49.14 -37.07
CA ASN A 93 -29.49 49.80 -37.13
C ASN A 93 -28.32 49.20 -36.32
N ARG A 94 -27.92 47.98 -36.69
CA ARG A 94 -26.51 47.61 -36.85
C ARG A 94 -26.32 46.81 -38.14
N ALA A 95 -25.22 47.07 -38.85
CA ALA A 95 -24.94 46.38 -40.10
C ALA A 95 -24.75 44.88 -39.85
N GLU A 96 -25.66 44.07 -40.36
CA GLU A 96 -25.52 42.62 -40.42
C GLU A 96 -24.40 42.32 -41.43
N THR A 97 -23.17 42.19 -40.95
CA THR A 97 -21.99 42.05 -41.81
C THR A 97 -22.04 40.69 -42.50
N VAL A 98 -22.51 40.68 -43.75
CA VAL A 98 -22.82 39.45 -44.47
C VAL A 98 -21.58 38.56 -44.59
N LEU A 99 -21.66 37.32 -44.12
CA LEU A 99 -20.54 36.37 -44.17
C LEU A 99 -20.14 36.01 -45.61
N VAL A 100 -21.11 36.07 -46.52
CA VAL A 100 -20.97 35.75 -47.94
C VAL A 100 -21.48 36.95 -48.71
N ASN A 101 -20.59 37.63 -49.43
CA ASN A 101 -20.96 38.76 -50.29
C ASN A 101 -21.89 38.29 -51.42
N GLU A 102 -22.57 39.22 -52.11
CA GLU A 102 -23.51 38.91 -53.21
C GLU A 102 -22.85 38.08 -54.35
N ASP A 103 -21.52 38.19 -54.51
CA ASP A 103 -20.71 37.40 -55.46
C ASP A 103 -20.40 35.96 -55.00
N GLY A 104 -20.90 35.51 -53.84
CA GLY A 104 -20.58 34.21 -53.25
C GLY A 104 -19.22 34.12 -52.54
N VAL A 105 -18.51 35.25 -52.41
CA VAL A 105 -17.19 35.32 -51.76
C VAL A 105 -17.33 35.46 -50.24
N VAL A 106 -16.68 34.57 -49.50
CA VAL A 106 -16.69 34.59 -48.02
C VAL A 106 -15.78 35.70 -47.49
N ASN A 107 -16.30 36.54 -46.59
CA ASN A 107 -15.51 37.56 -45.91
C ASN A 107 -14.66 36.90 -44.81
N LEU A 108 -13.35 36.77 -45.05
CA LEU A 108 -12.45 36.01 -44.19
C LEU A 108 -12.24 36.65 -42.80
N ASP A 109 -12.25 37.97 -42.69
CA ASP A 109 -12.07 38.66 -41.41
C ASP A 109 -13.30 38.49 -40.52
N VAL A 110 -14.49 38.63 -41.10
CA VAL A 110 -15.77 38.38 -40.41
C VAL A 110 -15.92 36.90 -40.05
N LEU A 111 -15.45 35.98 -40.90
CA LEU A 111 -15.40 34.55 -40.59
C LEU A 111 -14.43 34.28 -39.42
N LYS A 112 -13.23 34.87 -39.41
CA LYS A 112 -12.24 34.74 -38.33
C LYS A 112 -12.85 35.17 -37.00
N GLU A 113 -13.49 36.35 -36.95
CA GLU A 113 -14.15 36.85 -35.74
C GLU A 113 -15.30 35.93 -35.28
N ARG A 114 -16.24 35.58 -36.17
CA ARG A 114 -17.38 34.71 -35.84
C ARG A 114 -16.93 33.31 -35.40
N VAL A 115 -15.87 32.75 -35.98
CA VAL A 115 -15.30 31.44 -35.57
C VAL A 115 -14.67 31.52 -34.17
N CYS A 116 -13.90 32.55 -33.87
CA CYS A 116 -13.24 32.68 -32.56
C CYS A 116 -14.23 33.04 -31.43
N ALA A 117 -15.31 33.76 -31.74
CA ALA A 117 -16.43 33.97 -30.83
C ALA A 117 -17.22 32.65 -30.59
N ALA A 118 -17.58 31.95 -31.67
CA ALA A 118 -18.28 30.65 -31.61
C ALA A 118 -17.50 29.59 -30.81
N GLU A 119 -16.17 29.56 -30.94
CA GLU A 119 -15.29 28.69 -30.16
C GLU A 119 -15.35 29.00 -28.67
N THR A 120 -15.31 30.28 -28.30
CA THR A 120 -15.31 30.72 -26.89
C THR A 120 -16.65 30.38 -26.23
N GLU A 121 -17.77 30.64 -26.89
CA GLU A 121 -19.10 30.25 -26.40
C GLU A 121 -19.30 28.73 -26.38
N SER A 122 -18.83 28.01 -27.39
CA SER A 122 -18.91 26.54 -27.41
C SER A 122 -18.11 25.94 -26.24
N GLN A 123 -16.93 26.47 -25.94
CA GLN A 123 -16.15 26.04 -24.78
C GLN A 123 -16.86 26.30 -23.45
N LYS A 124 -17.61 27.39 -23.29
CA LYS A 124 -18.43 27.65 -22.08
C LYS A 124 -19.54 26.60 -21.91
N VAL A 125 -20.25 26.26 -22.99
CA VAL A 125 -21.31 25.24 -22.99
C VAL A 125 -20.72 23.84 -22.69
N VAL A 126 -19.64 23.46 -23.36
CA VAL A 126 -18.93 22.19 -23.12
C VAL A 126 -18.45 22.11 -21.66
N ALA A 127 -17.83 23.18 -21.13
CA ALA A 127 -17.36 23.25 -19.76
C ALA A 127 -18.50 23.05 -18.75
N LEU A 128 -19.66 23.69 -18.97
CA LEU A 128 -20.82 23.56 -18.11
C LEU A 128 -21.38 22.13 -18.12
N ILE A 129 -21.41 21.48 -19.29
CA ILE A 129 -21.83 20.08 -19.45
C ILE A 129 -20.85 19.12 -18.74
N LYS A 130 -19.54 19.26 -18.94
CA LYS A 130 -18.52 18.47 -18.19
C LYS A 130 -18.68 18.66 -16.68
N GLY A 131 -18.93 19.90 -16.24
CA GLY A 131 -19.12 20.28 -14.84
C GLY A 131 -20.28 19.57 -14.13
N TYR A 132 -21.49 19.55 -14.69
CA TYR A 132 -22.62 18.85 -14.06
C TYR A 132 -22.64 17.34 -14.33
N ARG A 133 -22.03 16.87 -15.44
CA ARG A 133 -21.90 15.43 -15.72
C ARG A 133 -21.07 14.71 -14.67
N ALA A 134 -19.97 15.31 -14.21
CA ALA A 134 -19.02 14.66 -13.32
C ALA A 134 -19.67 14.12 -12.02
N PRO A 135 -20.44 14.91 -11.24
CA PRO A 135 -21.23 14.42 -10.11
C PRO A 135 -22.13 13.22 -10.44
N ILE A 136 -22.85 13.26 -11.57
CA ILE A 136 -23.75 12.20 -12.03
C ILE A 136 -22.96 10.92 -12.35
N SER A 137 -21.79 11.04 -12.98
CA SER A 137 -20.92 9.90 -13.29
C SER A 137 -20.21 9.29 -12.07
N ALA A 138 -20.02 10.07 -11.00
CA ALA A 138 -19.26 9.64 -9.81
C ALA A 138 -20.12 8.93 -8.75
N ILE A 139 -21.43 9.24 -8.67
CA ILE A 139 -22.30 8.70 -7.61
C ILE A 139 -22.57 7.19 -7.75
N PHE A 140 -22.71 6.67 -8.97
CA PHE A 140 -23.00 5.24 -9.18
C PHE A 140 -21.79 4.32 -8.90
N PRO A 141 -20.56 4.60 -9.37
CA PRO A 141 -19.38 3.81 -9.00
C PRO A 141 -19.12 3.81 -7.50
N LEU A 142 -19.29 4.96 -6.83
CA LEU A 142 -19.17 5.06 -5.38
C LEU A 142 -20.08 4.05 -4.66
N ILE A 143 -21.36 4.03 -5.03
CA ILE A 143 -22.35 3.10 -4.48
C ILE A 143 -21.97 1.65 -4.80
N ILE A 144 -21.58 1.34 -6.03
CA ILE A 144 -21.28 -0.04 -6.46
C ILE A 144 -20.02 -0.57 -5.77
N VAL A 145 -18.94 0.22 -5.70
CA VAL A 145 -17.64 -0.17 -5.14
C VAL A 145 -17.71 -0.44 -3.64
N LEU A 146 -18.53 0.33 -2.90
CA LEU A 146 -18.77 0.14 -1.46
C LEU A 146 -19.21 -1.29 -1.10
N PHE A 147 -19.91 -1.96 -2.00
CA PHE A 147 -20.54 -3.26 -1.77
C PHE A 147 -19.94 -4.39 -2.62
N ALA A 148 -19.44 -4.08 -3.82
CA ALA A 148 -18.88 -5.06 -4.75
C ALA A 148 -17.69 -5.85 -4.17
N GLY A 149 -16.82 -5.20 -3.38
CA GLY A 149 -15.67 -5.86 -2.75
C GLY A 149 -16.10 -7.03 -1.86
N GLY A 150 -16.85 -6.73 -0.80
CA GLY A 150 -17.33 -7.73 0.16
C GLY A 150 -18.27 -8.77 -0.46
N TRP A 151 -19.10 -8.38 -1.43
CA TRP A 151 -19.95 -9.32 -2.17
C TRP A 151 -19.15 -10.31 -3.02
N SER A 152 -18.19 -9.80 -3.80
CA SER A 152 -17.37 -10.62 -4.69
C SER A 152 -16.50 -11.60 -3.90
N ASP A 153 -15.92 -11.17 -2.77
CA ASP A 153 -15.14 -12.03 -1.88
C ASP A 153 -16.02 -13.11 -1.22
N LYS A 154 -17.20 -12.74 -0.70
CA LYS A 154 -18.12 -13.68 -0.02
C LYS A 154 -18.71 -14.74 -0.95
N LYS A 155 -18.93 -14.41 -2.23
CA LYS A 155 -19.49 -15.35 -3.23
C LYS A 155 -18.43 -15.99 -4.13
N ARG A 156 -17.19 -15.49 -4.12
CA ARG A 156 -16.12 -15.79 -5.10
C ARG A 156 -16.54 -15.60 -6.57
N LEU A 157 -17.49 -14.70 -6.82
CA LEU A 157 -17.94 -14.34 -8.16
C LEU A 157 -17.10 -13.17 -8.66
N ARG A 158 -16.15 -13.44 -9.57
CA ARG A 158 -15.24 -12.43 -10.15
C ARG A 158 -15.65 -12.05 -11.57
N LYS A 159 -16.19 -13.01 -12.34
CA LYS A 159 -16.55 -12.79 -13.75
C LYS A 159 -17.60 -11.67 -13.96
N PRO A 160 -18.66 -11.54 -13.14
CA PRO A 160 -19.63 -10.44 -13.28
C PRO A 160 -19.00 -9.05 -13.07
N CYS A 161 -18.07 -8.93 -12.11
CA CYS A 161 -17.37 -7.67 -11.81
C CYS A 161 -16.49 -7.21 -12.98
N MET A 162 -15.96 -8.12 -13.78
CA MET A 162 -15.20 -7.78 -14.99
C MET A 162 -16.08 -7.58 -16.22
N LEU A 163 -17.20 -8.30 -16.35
CA LEU A 163 -18.07 -8.21 -17.53
C LEU A 163 -18.96 -6.96 -17.52
N LEU A 164 -19.47 -6.57 -16.34
CA LEU A 164 -20.41 -5.45 -16.20
C LEU A 164 -19.81 -4.11 -16.69
N PRO A 165 -18.57 -3.70 -16.31
CA PRO A 165 -17.98 -2.46 -16.82
C PRO A 165 -17.82 -2.43 -18.35
N VAL A 166 -17.43 -3.54 -18.98
CA VAL A 166 -17.29 -3.62 -20.45
C VAL A 166 -18.64 -3.46 -21.15
N PHE A 167 -19.71 -4.01 -20.56
CA PHE A 167 -21.06 -3.78 -21.04
C PHE A 167 -21.51 -2.32 -20.87
N GLY A 168 -21.11 -1.66 -19.77
CA GLY A 168 -21.33 -0.22 -19.58
C GLY A 168 -20.65 0.65 -20.63
N GLU A 169 -19.38 0.38 -20.94
CA GLU A 169 -18.65 1.07 -22.02
C GLU A 169 -19.26 0.80 -23.40
N PHE A 170 -19.71 -0.43 -23.66
CA PHE A 170 -20.44 -0.77 -24.88
C PHE A 170 -21.71 0.09 -25.04
N LEU A 171 -22.51 0.24 -23.97
CA LEU A 171 -23.71 1.08 -23.98
C LEU A 171 -23.39 2.58 -24.13
N GLY A 172 -22.33 3.06 -23.48
CA GLY A 172 -21.84 4.45 -23.64
C GLY A 172 -21.40 4.73 -25.08
N CYS A 173 -20.64 3.81 -25.68
CA CYS A 173 -20.22 3.88 -27.08
C CYS A 173 -21.40 3.76 -28.06
N LEU A 174 -22.44 2.99 -27.71
CA LEU A 174 -23.67 2.91 -28.50
C LEU A 174 -24.45 4.23 -28.48
N ALA A 175 -24.48 4.94 -27.35
CA ALA A 175 -25.05 6.28 -27.26
C ALA A 175 -24.27 7.29 -28.13
N LEU A 176 -22.93 7.21 -28.15
CA LEU A 176 -22.10 7.99 -29.08
C LEU A 176 -22.40 7.66 -30.56
N PHE A 177 -22.54 6.39 -30.91
CA PHE A 177 -22.89 5.96 -32.28
C PHE A 177 -24.25 6.49 -32.74
N ILE A 178 -25.28 6.40 -31.89
CA ILE A 178 -26.61 6.97 -32.14
C ILE A 178 -26.51 8.51 -32.26
N SER A 179 -25.74 9.16 -31.39
CA SER A 179 -25.48 10.60 -31.41
C SER A 179 -24.80 11.07 -32.70
N ALA A 180 -23.91 10.26 -33.29
CA ALA A 180 -23.24 10.55 -34.55
C ALA A 180 -24.16 10.38 -35.78
N ILE A 181 -25.09 9.42 -35.74
CA ILE A 181 -26.11 9.26 -36.80
C ILE A 181 -27.09 10.44 -36.78
N PHE A 182 -27.59 10.79 -35.60
CA PHE A 182 -28.54 11.89 -35.40
C PHE A 182 -27.82 13.16 -34.92
N MET A 183 -26.80 13.57 -35.67
CA MET A 183 -25.87 14.63 -35.26
C MET A 183 -26.56 15.98 -35.01
N LEU A 184 -27.56 16.32 -35.82
CA LEU A 184 -28.29 17.60 -35.75
C LEU A 184 -29.57 17.51 -34.91
N GLN A 185 -30.13 16.31 -34.70
CA GLN A 185 -31.40 16.11 -34.00
C GLN A 185 -31.22 15.80 -32.51
N LEU A 186 -30.10 15.16 -32.12
CA LEU A 186 -29.83 14.84 -30.72
C LEU A 186 -28.92 15.89 -30.07
N PRO A 187 -29.34 16.51 -28.94
CA PRO A 187 -28.57 17.52 -28.25
C PRO A 187 -27.24 16.98 -27.72
N MET A 188 -26.27 17.87 -27.49
CA MET A 188 -24.95 17.50 -26.96
C MET A 188 -25.07 16.71 -25.65
N GLU A 189 -26.00 17.11 -24.79
CA GLU A 189 -26.31 16.54 -23.49
C GLU A 189 -26.66 15.04 -23.56
N PHE A 190 -27.31 14.59 -24.63
CA PHE A 190 -27.59 13.16 -24.84
C PHE A 190 -26.27 12.37 -24.98
N ALA A 191 -25.34 12.87 -25.79
CA ALA A 191 -24.05 12.25 -26.02
C ALA A 191 -23.17 12.33 -24.77
N GLY A 192 -23.03 13.55 -24.22
CA GLY A 192 -22.19 13.83 -23.07
C GLY A 192 -22.61 13.02 -21.85
N ILE A 193 -23.89 13.07 -21.45
CA ILE A 193 -24.33 12.41 -20.21
C ILE A 193 -24.29 10.89 -20.34
N LEU A 194 -24.89 10.31 -21.40
CA LEU A 194 -25.06 8.85 -21.51
C LEU A 194 -23.73 8.11 -21.66
N GLU A 195 -22.75 8.72 -22.33
CA GLU A 195 -21.42 8.15 -22.55
C GLU A 195 -20.69 7.81 -21.24
N LYS A 196 -20.83 8.63 -20.18
CA LYS A 196 -20.29 8.28 -18.84
C LYS A 196 -21.32 7.65 -17.91
N LEU A 197 -22.61 7.94 -18.06
CA LEU A 197 -23.65 7.39 -17.18
C LEU A 197 -23.74 5.87 -17.27
N PHE A 198 -23.66 5.28 -18.48
CA PHE A 198 -23.74 3.82 -18.62
C PHE A 198 -22.53 3.09 -18.02
N PRO A 199 -21.26 3.48 -18.27
CA PRO A 199 -20.10 2.96 -17.53
C PRO A 199 -20.23 3.14 -16.03
N ALA A 200 -20.68 4.32 -15.56
CA ALA A 200 -20.85 4.65 -14.16
C ALA A 200 -21.84 3.72 -13.44
N MET A 201 -23.03 3.51 -14.02
CA MET A 201 -24.04 2.56 -13.54
C MET A 201 -23.56 1.10 -13.57
N CYS A 202 -22.53 0.80 -14.35
CA CYS A 202 -21.91 -0.51 -14.45
C CYS A 202 -20.64 -0.65 -13.59
N GLY A 203 -20.34 0.32 -12.71
CA GLY A 203 -19.19 0.32 -11.79
C GLY A 203 -17.86 0.81 -12.38
N GLY A 204 -17.82 1.07 -13.70
CA GLY A 204 -16.73 1.73 -14.41
C GLY A 204 -15.33 1.14 -14.16
N PHE A 205 -14.34 2.04 -14.20
CA PHE A 205 -12.92 1.71 -14.05
C PHE A 205 -12.59 1.00 -12.74
N THR A 206 -13.18 1.45 -11.63
CA THR A 206 -12.91 0.93 -10.29
C THR A 206 -13.40 -0.50 -10.10
N LEU A 207 -14.61 -0.84 -10.59
CA LEU A 207 -15.12 -2.21 -10.50
C LEU A 207 -14.33 -3.18 -11.38
N MET A 208 -13.91 -2.75 -12.58
CA MET A 208 -13.07 -3.55 -13.47
C MET A 208 -11.74 -3.90 -12.81
N LEU A 209 -11.01 -2.90 -12.30
CA LEU A 209 -9.73 -3.14 -11.63
C LEU A 209 -9.90 -4.04 -10.40
N MET A 210 -10.91 -3.79 -9.57
CA MET A 210 -11.20 -4.61 -8.40
C MET A 210 -11.45 -6.08 -8.81
N GLY A 211 -12.31 -6.32 -9.79
CA GLY A 211 -12.59 -7.66 -10.31
C GLY A 211 -11.34 -8.37 -10.85
N VAL A 212 -10.48 -7.64 -11.56
CA VAL A 212 -9.21 -8.16 -12.12
C VAL A 212 -8.17 -8.48 -11.05
N TYR A 213 -7.91 -7.57 -10.10
CA TYR A 213 -6.95 -7.80 -9.02
C TYR A 213 -7.37 -9.00 -8.16
N SER A 214 -8.66 -9.07 -7.78
CA SER A 214 -9.20 -10.21 -7.04
C SER A 214 -9.11 -11.51 -7.83
N TYR A 215 -9.47 -11.52 -9.13
CA TYR A 215 -9.36 -12.72 -9.97
C TYR A 215 -7.92 -13.21 -10.11
N ILE A 216 -6.94 -12.32 -10.34
CA ILE A 216 -5.52 -12.68 -10.40
C ILE A 216 -5.06 -13.29 -9.07
N THR A 217 -5.49 -12.75 -7.94
CA THR A 217 -5.15 -13.26 -6.59
C THR A 217 -5.63 -14.69 -6.38
N ASP A 218 -6.83 -15.01 -6.87
CA ASP A 218 -7.47 -16.32 -6.72
C ASP A 218 -6.88 -17.40 -7.68
N ILE A 219 -6.39 -17.02 -8.87
CA ILE A 219 -5.80 -17.96 -9.85
C ILE A 219 -4.27 -18.11 -9.75
N THR A 220 -3.59 -17.31 -8.93
CA THR A 220 -2.12 -17.24 -8.86
C THR A 220 -1.61 -17.71 -7.49
N ALA A 221 -0.62 -18.61 -7.49
CA ALA A 221 0.10 -19.05 -6.31
C ALA A 221 0.84 -17.88 -5.62
N GLU A 222 1.01 -17.94 -4.30
CA GLU A 222 1.46 -16.77 -3.52
C GLU A 222 2.84 -16.26 -3.93
N GLU A 223 3.74 -17.17 -4.33
CA GLU A 223 5.08 -16.87 -4.86
C GLU A 223 5.07 -16.09 -6.18
N ASP A 224 4.06 -16.28 -7.03
CA ASP A 224 3.94 -15.67 -8.37
C ASP A 224 3.10 -14.37 -8.38
N ARG A 225 2.33 -14.09 -7.32
CA ARG A 225 1.39 -12.95 -7.27
C ARG A 225 2.04 -11.61 -7.60
N THR A 226 3.21 -11.34 -7.02
CA THR A 226 3.95 -10.08 -7.25
C THR A 226 4.35 -9.90 -8.72
N PHE A 227 4.79 -10.98 -9.39
CA PHE A 227 5.13 -10.95 -10.81
C PHE A 227 3.88 -10.71 -11.67
N ARG A 228 2.78 -11.41 -11.37
CA ARG A 228 1.52 -11.28 -12.12
C ARG A 228 0.89 -9.87 -11.98
N PHE A 229 0.93 -9.26 -10.80
CA PHE A 229 0.52 -7.86 -10.63
C PHE A 229 1.44 -6.89 -11.38
N GLY A 230 2.74 -7.18 -11.45
CA GLY A 230 3.68 -6.41 -12.29
C GLY A 230 3.31 -6.45 -13.78
N VAL A 231 3.03 -7.64 -14.33
CA VAL A 231 2.59 -7.81 -15.73
C VAL A 231 1.27 -7.08 -16.00
N LEU A 232 0.32 -7.15 -15.06
CA LEU A 232 -0.95 -6.41 -15.14
C LEU A 232 -0.72 -4.89 -15.21
N ALA A 233 0.08 -4.34 -14.29
CA ALA A 233 0.35 -2.90 -14.23
C ALA A 233 1.02 -2.40 -15.52
N VAL A 234 2.02 -3.13 -16.03
CA VAL A 234 2.67 -2.83 -17.32
C VAL A 234 1.66 -2.87 -18.47
N SER A 235 0.74 -3.84 -18.48
CA SER A 235 -0.29 -3.95 -19.53
C SER A 235 -1.22 -2.75 -19.53
N ILE A 236 -1.71 -2.32 -18.36
CA ILE A 236 -2.57 -1.14 -18.20
C ILE A 236 -1.84 0.13 -18.66
N SER A 237 -0.56 0.30 -18.33
CA SER A 237 0.22 1.48 -18.75
C SER A 237 0.61 1.49 -20.24
N LEU A 238 0.79 0.31 -20.86
CA LEU A 238 1.22 0.21 -22.25
C LEU A 238 0.08 0.48 -23.24
N ILE A 239 -1.16 0.14 -22.91
CA ILE A 239 -2.31 0.31 -23.82
C ILE A 239 -2.51 1.78 -24.24
N PRO A 240 -2.53 2.79 -23.34
CA PRO A 240 -2.63 4.19 -23.75
C PRO A 240 -1.45 4.66 -24.60
N ILE A 241 -0.22 4.30 -24.23
CA ILE A 241 1.00 4.69 -24.97
C ILE A 241 0.97 4.15 -26.40
N ALA A 242 0.47 2.93 -26.60
CA ALA A 242 0.32 2.33 -27.92
C ALA A 242 -0.93 2.81 -28.69
N GLY A 243 -2.03 3.12 -27.99
CA GLY A 243 -3.34 3.39 -28.58
C GLY A 243 -3.63 4.86 -28.88
N VAL A 244 -3.29 5.77 -27.95
CA VAL A 244 -3.58 7.21 -28.06
C VAL A 244 -3.02 7.84 -29.35
N PRO A 245 -1.79 7.55 -29.82
CA PRO A 245 -1.27 8.11 -31.08
C PRO A 245 -2.15 7.89 -32.31
N TRP A 246 -2.91 6.79 -32.34
CA TRP A 246 -3.78 6.45 -33.46
C TRP A 246 -5.11 7.19 -33.42
N SER A 247 -5.50 7.81 -32.31
CA SER A 247 -6.81 8.45 -32.15
C SER A 247 -7.06 9.54 -33.21
N GLY A 248 -6.11 10.45 -33.42
CA GLY A 248 -6.22 11.50 -34.44
C GLY A 248 -6.29 10.93 -35.86
N TYR A 249 -5.39 9.99 -36.20
CA TYR A 249 -5.33 9.37 -37.53
C TYR A 249 -6.60 8.55 -37.85
N LEU A 250 -7.09 7.75 -36.90
CA LEU A 250 -8.31 6.97 -37.07
C LEU A 250 -9.53 7.89 -37.21
N PHE A 251 -9.60 8.95 -36.42
CA PHE A 251 -10.67 9.95 -36.53
C PHE A 251 -10.67 10.65 -37.91
N GLU A 252 -9.51 11.08 -38.41
CA GLU A 252 -9.39 11.75 -39.71
C GLU A 252 -9.79 10.84 -40.89
N LYS A 253 -9.57 9.51 -40.79
CA LYS A 253 -9.89 8.55 -41.86
C LYS A 253 -11.27 7.90 -41.76
N LEU A 254 -11.81 7.73 -40.55
CA LEU A 254 -13.08 7.02 -40.32
C LEU A 254 -14.24 7.97 -40.00
N GLY A 255 -13.97 9.19 -39.54
CA GLY A 255 -14.99 10.08 -38.97
C GLY A 255 -15.70 9.47 -37.76
N TYR A 256 -16.74 10.14 -37.25
CA TYR A 256 -17.45 9.70 -36.05
C TYR A 256 -18.10 8.31 -36.21
N ILE A 257 -18.88 8.09 -37.29
CA ILE A 257 -19.74 6.91 -37.44
C ILE A 257 -18.92 5.61 -37.50
N TYR A 258 -17.92 5.53 -38.40
CA TYR A 258 -17.15 4.30 -38.57
C TYR A 258 -16.15 4.06 -37.42
N LEU A 259 -15.65 5.12 -36.78
CA LEU A 259 -14.82 4.99 -35.57
C LEU A 259 -15.63 4.42 -34.39
N PHE A 260 -16.84 4.93 -34.16
CA PHE A 260 -17.70 4.45 -33.08
C PHE A 260 -18.15 3.00 -33.34
N LEU A 261 -18.44 2.65 -34.61
CA LEU A 261 -18.71 1.27 -35.01
C LEU A 261 -17.51 0.33 -34.75
N LEU A 262 -16.28 0.75 -35.08
CA LEU A 262 -15.06 -0.02 -34.79
C LEU A 262 -14.92 -0.29 -33.29
N CYS A 263 -15.14 0.73 -32.45
CA CYS A 263 -15.09 0.61 -30.99
C CYS A 263 -16.16 -0.36 -30.45
N LEU A 264 -17.39 -0.31 -30.96
CA LEU A 264 -18.46 -1.26 -30.62
C LEU A 264 -18.07 -2.72 -30.93
N VAL A 265 -17.44 -2.97 -32.09
CA VAL A 265 -16.96 -4.31 -32.45
C VAL A 265 -15.86 -4.79 -31.49
N ILE A 266 -14.93 -3.93 -31.09
CA ILE A 266 -13.87 -4.28 -30.11
C ILE A 266 -14.48 -4.63 -28.74
N TYR A 267 -15.47 -3.88 -28.26
CA TYR A 267 -16.17 -4.22 -27.02
C TYR A 267 -16.93 -5.56 -27.10
N ILE A 268 -17.57 -5.87 -28.23
CA ILE A 268 -18.21 -7.18 -28.46
C ILE A 268 -17.18 -8.31 -28.40
N VAL A 269 -16.00 -8.14 -29.03
CA VAL A 269 -14.91 -9.10 -28.96
C VAL A 269 -14.42 -9.28 -27.51
N GLY A 270 -14.30 -8.20 -26.73
CA GLY A 270 -13.98 -8.25 -25.30
C GLY A 270 -14.99 -9.04 -24.48
N ILE A 271 -16.29 -8.80 -24.70
CA ILE A 271 -17.39 -9.53 -24.05
C ILE A 271 -17.35 -11.03 -24.39
N ILE A 272 -17.18 -11.38 -25.67
CA ILE A 272 -17.05 -12.78 -26.13
C ILE A 272 -15.83 -13.45 -25.50
N TYR A 273 -14.68 -12.76 -25.47
CA TYR A 273 -13.46 -13.25 -24.84
C TYR A 273 -13.67 -13.53 -23.35
N ALA A 274 -14.26 -12.59 -22.60
CA ALA A 274 -14.58 -12.76 -21.19
C ALA A 274 -15.56 -13.94 -20.96
N LEU A 275 -16.56 -14.09 -21.82
CA LEU A 275 -17.53 -15.19 -21.71
C LEU A 275 -16.89 -16.57 -21.93
N ILE A 276 -15.95 -16.70 -22.88
CA ILE A 276 -15.33 -17.99 -23.24
C ILE A 276 -14.11 -18.33 -22.38
N PHE A 277 -13.17 -17.40 -22.18
CA PHE A 277 -11.85 -17.69 -21.63
C PHE A 277 -11.71 -17.44 -20.13
N ILE A 278 -12.45 -16.47 -19.57
CA ILE A 278 -12.47 -16.23 -18.12
C ILE A 278 -13.42 -17.24 -17.46
N LYS A 279 -12.90 -18.07 -16.57
CA LYS A 279 -13.65 -19.10 -15.85
C LYS A 279 -14.01 -18.61 -14.46
N GLU A 280 -15.21 -18.92 -13.98
CA GLU A 280 -15.57 -18.62 -12.59
C GLU A 280 -14.89 -19.60 -11.63
N ILE A 281 -14.46 -19.12 -10.47
CA ILE A 281 -13.82 -19.94 -9.44
C ILE A 281 -14.91 -20.63 -8.61
N PRO A 282 -14.95 -21.98 -8.52
CA PRO A 282 -15.99 -22.66 -7.77
C PRO A 282 -15.87 -22.37 -6.27
N ALA A 283 -17.01 -22.18 -5.61
CA ALA A 283 -17.08 -22.00 -4.16
C ALA A 283 -16.63 -23.27 -3.42
N PRO A 284 -15.98 -23.15 -2.24
CA PRO A 284 -15.65 -24.31 -1.42
C PRO A 284 -16.91 -25.09 -1.02
N GLN A 285 -16.97 -26.39 -1.35
CA GLN A 285 -18.01 -27.27 -0.82
C GLN A 285 -17.79 -27.44 0.69
N GLN A 286 -18.76 -27.01 1.50
CA GLN A 286 -18.75 -27.31 2.93
C GLN A 286 -18.91 -28.83 3.11
N GLN A 287 -17.87 -29.48 3.62
CA GLN A 287 -17.92 -30.90 3.99
C GLN A 287 -18.88 -31.05 5.17
N GLN A 288 -20.02 -31.70 4.95
CA GLN A 288 -20.90 -32.13 6.04
C GLN A 288 -20.21 -33.29 6.78
N GLN A 289 -19.80 -33.06 8.02
CA GLN A 289 -19.49 -34.15 8.94
C GLN A 289 -20.80 -34.77 9.44
N PRO A 290 -20.96 -36.11 9.45
CA PRO A 290 -22.13 -36.75 10.04
C PRO A 290 -22.09 -36.60 11.56
N GLN A 291 -23.07 -35.91 12.15
CA GLN A 291 -23.27 -35.93 13.60
C GLN A 291 -23.98 -37.21 14.02
N GLN A 292 -23.53 -37.81 15.12
CA GLN A 292 -24.08 -39.04 15.67
C GLN A 292 -25.42 -38.77 16.38
N GLU A 293 -26.37 -39.69 16.25
CA GLU A 293 -27.62 -39.67 17.03
C GLU A 293 -27.35 -40.06 18.48
N GLU A 294 -27.59 -39.14 19.44
CA GLU A 294 -27.88 -39.53 20.82
C GLU A 294 -29.40 -39.69 20.99
N LYS A 295 -29.82 -40.84 21.54
CA LYS A 295 -31.22 -41.15 21.84
C LYS A 295 -31.50 -41.08 23.35
N GLY A 296 -32.57 -40.38 23.72
CA GLY A 296 -33.20 -40.46 25.04
C GLY A 296 -33.57 -39.08 25.59
N GLY A 297 -34.82 -38.80 25.96
CA GLY A 297 -36.03 -39.62 25.86
C GLY A 297 -37.27 -38.82 26.26
N ASP A 298 -38.46 -39.29 25.89
CA ASP A 298 -39.75 -38.66 26.21
C ASP A 298 -40.13 -38.77 27.70
N THR A 299 -40.89 -37.79 28.20
CA THR A 299 -42.15 -38.09 28.92
C THR A 299 -43.11 -36.89 28.98
N ASN A 300 -44.24 -37.04 28.28
CA ASN A 300 -45.62 -36.64 28.64
C ASN A 300 -45.99 -35.16 28.92
N GLY A 301 -46.92 -34.61 28.11
CA GLY A 301 -47.44 -33.24 28.35
C GLY A 301 -48.63 -32.70 27.53
N VAL A 302 -49.61 -33.53 27.12
CA VAL A 302 -51.03 -33.15 26.82
C VAL A 302 -51.34 -32.11 25.68
N ASN A 303 -52.01 -32.61 24.63
CA ASN A 303 -53.10 -32.03 23.80
C ASN A 303 -53.74 -30.70 24.28
N LEU A 304 -54.27 -29.75 23.51
CA LEU A 304 -54.62 -29.56 22.08
C LEU A 304 -54.73 -28.00 21.90
N GLU A 305 -55.05 -27.34 20.77
CA GLU A 305 -55.53 -27.72 19.44
C GLU A 305 -54.97 -26.75 18.35
N ASN A 306 -55.62 -26.75 17.19
CA ASN A 306 -55.30 -26.13 15.91
C ASN A 306 -55.25 -24.60 15.88
N GLY A 307 -54.23 -24.07 15.21
CA GLY A 307 -54.21 -22.65 14.83
C GLY A 307 -52.86 -22.11 14.38
N ARG A 308 -51.98 -22.91 13.77
CA ARG A 308 -50.70 -22.39 13.27
C ARG A 308 -50.24 -23.00 11.95
N GLU A 309 -49.94 -22.07 11.05
CA GLU A 309 -49.60 -22.22 9.65
C GLU A 309 -48.44 -23.17 9.39
N GLN A 310 -48.48 -23.83 8.24
CA GLN A 310 -47.35 -24.52 7.64
C GLN A 310 -46.23 -23.51 7.32
N THR A 311 -45.36 -23.19 8.27
CA THR A 311 -44.05 -22.62 7.93
C THR A 311 -43.10 -23.76 7.61
N VAL A 312 -43.23 -24.30 6.41
CA VAL A 312 -42.12 -25.00 5.74
C VAL A 312 -40.91 -24.09 5.86
N GLN A 313 -39.85 -24.57 6.51
CA GLN A 313 -38.65 -23.78 6.76
C GLN A 313 -37.86 -23.61 5.45
N GLN A 314 -38.38 -22.75 4.58
CA GLN A 314 -37.67 -22.26 3.41
C GLN A 314 -36.35 -21.66 3.89
N VAL A 315 -35.25 -22.22 3.39
CA VAL A 315 -33.98 -21.49 3.34
C VAL A 315 -34.26 -20.24 2.52
N VAL A 316 -34.44 -19.11 3.21
CA VAL A 316 -34.73 -17.82 2.58
C VAL A 316 -33.55 -17.49 1.67
N LYS A 317 -33.74 -17.68 0.36
CA LYS A 317 -32.90 -17.06 -0.66
C LYS A 317 -33.06 -15.55 -0.49
N LYS A 318 -32.20 -14.94 0.32
CA LYS A 318 -32.07 -13.48 0.34
C LYS A 318 -31.79 -13.03 -1.09
N ASN A 319 -32.52 -12.01 -1.55
CA ASN A 319 -32.32 -11.46 -2.89
C ASN A 319 -30.85 -11.05 -3.03
N ALA A 320 -30.18 -11.46 -4.12
CA ALA A 320 -28.75 -11.21 -4.32
C ALA A 320 -28.40 -9.71 -4.24
N ILE A 321 -29.35 -8.84 -4.57
CA ILE A 321 -29.27 -7.37 -4.43
C ILE A 321 -29.26 -6.94 -2.95
N LEU A 322 -30.14 -7.51 -2.11
CA LEU A 322 -30.17 -7.24 -0.67
C LEU A 322 -28.96 -7.84 0.08
N GLU A 323 -28.31 -8.87 -0.48
CA GLU A 323 -27.02 -9.37 0.03
C GLU A 323 -25.82 -8.57 -0.47
N PHE A 324 -25.95 -7.84 -1.58
CA PHE A 324 -24.94 -6.91 -2.07
C PHE A 324 -24.90 -5.68 -1.15
N PHE A 325 -26.05 -5.03 -0.93
CA PHE A 325 -26.19 -3.83 -0.10
C PHE A 325 -26.18 -4.08 1.42
N ASP A 326 -25.18 -4.80 1.95
CA ASP A 326 -25.02 -5.06 3.39
C ASP A 326 -24.23 -3.92 4.09
N PRO A 327 -24.87 -3.10 4.96
CA PRO A 327 -24.22 -1.93 5.58
C PRO A 327 -23.13 -2.28 6.61
N THR A 328 -23.02 -3.55 7.04
CA THR A 328 -21.97 -3.97 7.98
C THR A 328 -20.56 -3.80 7.40
N LEU A 329 -20.41 -3.96 6.08
CA LEU A 329 -19.14 -3.83 5.35
C LEU A 329 -18.53 -2.42 5.46
N LEU A 330 -19.38 -1.37 5.44
CA LEU A 330 -18.94 0.02 5.55
C LEU A 330 -18.45 0.35 6.98
N LYS A 331 -19.17 -0.16 8.00
CA LYS A 331 -18.79 0.01 9.41
C LYS A 331 -17.39 -0.53 9.69
N ASP A 332 -17.09 -1.71 9.14
CA ASP A 332 -15.80 -2.38 9.26
C ASP A 332 -14.64 -1.64 8.59
N CYS A 333 -14.91 -0.87 7.53
CA CYS A 333 -13.90 -0.02 6.88
C CYS A 333 -13.61 1.23 7.74
N ILE A 334 -14.66 1.95 8.17
CA ILE A 334 -14.52 3.16 9.00
C ILE A 334 -13.81 2.84 10.33
N ALA A 335 -14.07 1.66 10.92
CA ALA A 335 -13.41 1.19 12.13
C ALA A 335 -11.88 1.09 11.99
N VAL A 336 -11.33 0.73 10.82
CA VAL A 336 -9.87 0.58 10.61
C VAL A 336 -9.13 1.91 10.67
N VAL A 337 -9.71 2.99 10.11
CA VAL A 337 -9.11 4.34 10.12
C VAL A 337 -9.29 5.03 11.47
N THR A 338 -10.39 4.73 12.17
CA THR A 338 -10.69 5.27 13.51
C THR A 338 -10.06 4.47 14.67
N LYS A 339 -9.52 3.27 14.40
CA LYS A 339 -8.75 2.45 15.34
C LYS A 339 -7.59 3.27 15.94
N LYS A 340 -7.63 3.49 17.25
CA LYS A 340 -6.52 4.13 17.99
C LYS A 340 -5.31 3.20 17.95
N ARG A 341 -4.18 3.71 17.45
CA ARG A 341 -2.90 2.98 17.32
C ARG A 341 -1.82 3.64 18.17
N GLU A 342 -0.79 2.90 18.52
CA GLU A 342 0.31 3.41 19.33
C GLU A 342 1.11 4.50 18.60
N GLY A 343 1.53 5.51 19.36
CA GLY A 343 2.23 6.70 18.86
C GLY A 343 1.40 7.51 17.85
N ASN A 344 2.09 8.24 16.98
CA ASN A 344 1.45 9.13 16.00
C ASN A 344 0.90 8.41 14.75
N ARG A 345 0.84 7.07 14.74
CA ARG A 345 0.48 6.27 13.55
C ARG A 345 -0.93 6.54 13.02
N GLN A 346 -1.90 6.77 13.90
CA GLN A 346 -3.26 7.13 13.49
C GLN A 346 -3.28 8.48 12.74
N MET A 347 -2.56 9.48 13.25
CA MET A 347 -2.43 10.79 12.61
C MET A 347 -1.72 10.68 11.25
N MET A 348 -0.69 9.84 11.12
CA MET A 348 -0.01 9.57 9.85
C MET A 348 -0.98 9.01 8.79
N ILE A 349 -1.87 8.08 9.15
CA ILE A 349 -2.86 7.49 8.25
C ILE A 349 -3.89 8.55 7.80
N ILE A 350 -4.37 9.40 8.72
CA ILE A 350 -5.28 10.50 8.39
C ILE A 350 -4.61 11.51 7.44
N LEU A 351 -3.35 11.87 7.70
CA LEU A 351 -2.56 12.73 6.81
C LEU A 351 -2.35 12.10 5.42
N LEU A 352 -2.12 10.79 5.33
CA LEU A 352 -2.01 10.08 4.06
C LEU A 352 -3.34 10.09 3.28
N ILE A 353 -4.47 9.83 3.93
CA ILE A 353 -5.79 9.90 3.28
C ILE A 353 -6.08 11.32 2.78
N ALA A 354 -5.74 12.34 3.58
CA ALA A 354 -5.85 13.75 3.16
C ALA A 354 -4.95 14.06 1.95
N ALA A 355 -3.69 13.64 1.98
CA ALA A 355 -2.77 13.82 0.85
C ALA A 355 -3.26 13.11 -0.43
N TYR A 356 -3.86 11.93 -0.31
CA TYR A 356 -4.44 11.21 -1.44
C TYR A 356 -5.56 12.02 -2.11
N PHE A 357 -6.48 12.57 -1.30
CA PHE A 357 -7.53 13.45 -1.80
C PHE A 357 -6.96 14.70 -2.51
N THR A 358 -5.99 15.39 -1.88
CA THR A 358 -5.45 16.64 -2.42
C THR A 358 -4.58 16.45 -3.66
N PHE A 359 -3.87 15.33 -3.82
CA PHE A 359 -3.03 15.12 -5.00
C PHE A 359 -3.77 14.50 -6.19
N LEU A 360 -4.79 13.67 -5.94
CA LEU A 360 -5.50 12.93 -6.98
C LEU A 360 -6.51 13.80 -7.72
N GLY A 361 -7.09 14.78 -7.02
CA GLY A 361 -8.17 15.61 -7.56
C GLY A 361 -7.79 16.62 -8.63
N PRO A 362 -6.76 17.46 -8.44
CA PRO A 362 -6.38 18.44 -9.46
C PRO A 362 -6.10 17.80 -10.84
N PRO A 363 -5.34 16.69 -10.97
CA PRO A 363 -5.15 16.03 -12.27
C PRO A 363 -6.46 15.54 -12.93
N LEU A 364 -7.40 15.01 -12.15
CA LEU A 364 -8.70 14.54 -12.67
C LEU A 364 -9.59 15.70 -13.12
N GLY A 365 -9.56 16.84 -12.40
CA GLY A 365 -10.22 18.06 -12.82
C GLY A 365 -9.56 18.75 -14.01
N GLU A 366 -8.22 18.80 -14.06
CA GLU A 366 -7.45 19.42 -15.13
C GLU A 366 -7.68 18.74 -16.48
N THR A 367 -7.70 17.40 -16.52
CA THR A 367 -7.69 16.60 -17.75
C THR A 367 -8.80 17.01 -18.74
N ASP A 368 -10.01 17.25 -18.24
CA ASP A 368 -11.19 17.67 -19.02
C ASP A 368 -11.03 19.05 -19.70
N PHE A 369 -10.08 19.87 -19.24
CA PHE A 369 -9.83 21.24 -19.69
C PHE A 369 -8.47 21.44 -20.37
N ILE A 370 -7.59 20.44 -20.42
CA ILE A 370 -6.28 20.56 -21.11
C ILE A 370 -6.47 20.84 -22.61
N TYR A 371 -7.41 20.15 -23.28
CA TYR A 371 -7.66 20.40 -24.70
C TYR A 371 -8.26 21.79 -24.94
N PRO A 372 -9.36 22.21 -24.30
CA PRO A 372 -9.85 23.59 -24.39
C PRO A 372 -8.79 24.66 -24.07
N PHE A 373 -7.94 24.44 -23.05
CA PHE A 373 -6.81 25.33 -22.72
C PHE A 373 -5.79 25.42 -23.87
N THR A 374 -5.26 24.28 -24.35
CA THR A 374 -4.24 24.27 -25.41
C THR A 374 -4.79 24.79 -26.74
N ARG A 375 -6.06 24.53 -27.02
CA ARG A 375 -6.78 25.06 -28.18
C ARG A 375 -6.92 26.59 -28.12
N LYS A 376 -7.31 27.17 -26.97
CA LYS A 376 -7.43 28.63 -26.81
C LYS A 376 -6.05 29.33 -26.74
N LYS A 377 -5.03 28.67 -26.18
CA LYS A 377 -3.71 29.27 -25.90
C LYS A 377 -2.69 29.11 -27.04
N PHE A 378 -2.74 28.00 -27.78
CA PHE A 378 -1.75 27.64 -28.82
C PHE A 378 -2.40 27.30 -30.17
N ASN A 379 -3.71 27.54 -30.32
CA ASN A 379 -4.51 27.17 -31.50
C ASN A 379 -4.52 25.67 -31.84
N TRP A 380 -4.16 24.79 -30.89
CA TRP A 380 -3.97 23.35 -31.13
C TRP A 380 -5.24 22.62 -31.59
N GLN A 381 -5.05 21.73 -32.58
CA GLN A 381 -6.06 20.77 -32.98
C GLN A 381 -6.01 19.47 -32.15
N ALA A 382 -7.07 18.66 -32.22
CA ALA A 382 -7.17 17.39 -31.50
C ALA A 382 -5.96 16.46 -31.74
N THR A 383 -5.42 16.44 -32.96
CA THR A 383 -4.24 15.65 -33.33
C THR A 383 -2.98 16.07 -32.56
N GLU A 384 -2.75 17.38 -32.38
CA GLU A 384 -1.58 17.92 -31.66
C GLU A 384 -1.71 17.70 -30.14
N TYR A 385 -2.93 17.86 -29.61
CA TYR A 385 -3.26 17.52 -28.23
C TYR A 385 -3.04 16.02 -27.92
N VAL A 386 -3.46 15.13 -28.83
CA VAL A 386 -3.24 13.67 -28.70
C VAL A 386 -1.76 13.29 -28.78
N LEU A 387 -0.97 13.99 -29.61
CA LEU A 387 0.48 13.84 -29.64
C LEU A 387 1.11 14.26 -28.29
N PHE A 388 0.69 15.40 -27.74
CA PHE A 388 1.13 15.88 -26.43
C PHE A 388 0.73 14.92 -25.29
N LEU A 389 -0.49 14.38 -25.30
CA LEU A 389 -0.97 13.43 -24.30
C LEU A 389 -0.16 12.13 -24.32
N THR A 390 0.17 11.63 -25.52
CA THR A 390 1.09 10.49 -25.70
C THR A 390 2.45 10.79 -25.08
N TYR A 391 3.04 11.93 -25.43
CA TYR A 391 4.33 12.38 -24.93
C TYR A 391 4.35 12.48 -23.40
N SER A 392 3.38 13.17 -22.80
CA SER A 392 3.25 13.34 -21.35
C SER A 392 3.13 11.99 -20.62
N THR A 393 2.30 11.07 -21.15
CA THR A 393 2.14 9.72 -20.59
C THR A 393 3.44 8.90 -20.67
N PHE A 394 4.15 8.97 -21.80
CA PHE A 394 5.44 8.29 -21.98
C PHE A 394 6.51 8.83 -21.03
N ILE A 395 6.61 10.16 -20.90
CA ILE A 395 7.51 10.84 -19.98
C ILE A 395 7.22 10.38 -18.55
N ALA A 396 5.97 10.48 -18.08
CA ALA A 396 5.58 10.05 -16.74
C ALA A 396 5.95 8.57 -16.47
N LEU A 397 5.73 7.66 -17.43
CA LEU A 397 6.14 6.26 -17.28
C LEU A 397 7.67 6.13 -17.17
N ALA A 398 8.43 6.74 -18.07
CA ALA A 398 9.89 6.71 -18.03
C ALA A 398 10.44 7.23 -16.67
N GLY A 399 9.83 8.29 -16.13
CA GLY A 399 10.16 8.84 -14.82
C GLY A 399 9.94 7.87 -13.67
N THR A 400 8.80 7.16 -13.64
CA THR A 400 8.54 6.13 -12.62
C THR A 400 9.56 4.99 -12.67
N VAL A 401 9.90 4.52 -13.88
CA VAL A 401 10.91 3.47 -14.07
C VAL A 401 12.28 3.91 -13.57
N ILE A 402 12.68 5.16 -13.86
CA ILE A 402 13.96 5.74 -13.40
C ILE A 402 13.99 5.84 -11.87
N MET A 403 12.93 6.36 -11.23
CA MET A 403 12.89 6.50 -9.76
C MET A 403 12.96 5.14 -9.04
N ILE A 404 12.20 4.15 -9.51
CA ILE A 404 12.18 2.82 -8.87
C ILE A 404 13.51 2.08 -9.14
N SER A 405 14.03 2.15 -10.37
CA SER A 405 15.23 1.38 -10.75
C SER A 405 16.53 1.98 -10.23
N PHE A 406 16.64 3.31 -10.21
CA PHE A 406 17.87 4.02 -9.85
C PHE A 406 17.80 4.57 -8.41
N VAL A 407 16.79 5.41 -8.10
CA VAL A 407 16.76 6.13 -6.82
C VAL A 407 16.45 5.20 -5.63
N SER A 408 15.47 4.29 -5.76
CA SER A 408 15.19 3.32 -4.68
C SER A 408 16.36 2.34 -4.48
N LYS A 409 16.89 1.74 -5.55
CA LYS A 409 17.92 0.68 -5.44
C LYS A 409 19.34 1.19 -5.17
N TYR A 410 19.76 2.30 -5.77
CA TYR A 410 21.12 2.83 -5.66
C TYR A 410 21.27 3.82 -4.50
N LEU A 411 20.31 4.73 -4.32
CA LEU A 411 20.37 5.77 -3.28
C LEU A 411 19.69 5.35 -1.96
N LYS A 412 19.01 4.19 -1.92
CA LYS A 412 18.27 3.67 -0.75
C LYS A 412 17.32 4.72 -0.13
N CYS A 413 16.68 5.52 -0.98
CA CYS A 413 15.74 6.55 -0.54
C CYS A 413 14.50 5.93 0.11
N SER A 414 14.03 6.53 1.20
CA SER A 414 12.77 6.12 1.83
C SER A 414 11.56 6.61 1.04
N ASP A 415 10.46 5.85 1.11
CA ASP A 415 9.22 6.11 0.37
C ASP A 415 8.66 7.53 0.57
N PRO A 416 8.67 8.14 1.78
CA PRO A 416 8.25 9.54 1.94
C PRO A 416 9.10 10.53 1.14
N LEU A 417 10.40 10.26 0.97
CA LEU A 417 11.30 11.12 0.18
C LEU A 417 10.97 11.05 -1.32
N ILE A 418 10.56 9.88 -1.82
CA ILE A 418 10.07 9.71 -3.20
C ILE A 418 8.79 10.55 -3.40
N GLY A 419 7.89 10.54 -2.41
CA GLY A 419 6.69 11.40 -2.39
C GLY A 419 7.02 12.90 -2.38
N VAL A 420 8.03 13.34 -1.62
CA VAL A 420 8.52 14.72 -1.63
C VAL A 420 9.06 15.11 -3.00
N ILE A 421 9.98 14.33 -3.59
CA ILE A 421 10.59 14.62 -4.90
C ILE A 421 9.51 14.74 -5.99
N SER A 422 8.57 13.79 -6.02
CA SER A 422 7.43 13.80 -6.94
C SER A 422 6.52 15.02 -6.75
N SER A 423 6.33 15.49 -5.52
CA SER A 423 5.45 16.64 -5.26
C SER A 423 6.13 17.98 -5.57
N ILE A 424 7.45 18.09 -5.39
CA ILE A 424 8.24 19.26 -5.82
C ILE A 424 8.17 19.44 -7.35
N GLY A 425 8.28 18.34 -8.12
CA GLY A 425 8.16 18.39 -9.58
C GLY A 425 6.86 19.02 -10.06
N THR A 426 5.72 18.58 -9.51
CA THR A 426 4.41 19.15 -9.85
C THR A 426 4.29 20.62 -9.45
N VAL A 427 4.65 20.98 -8.20
CA VAL A 427 4.55 22.36 -7.68
C VAL A 427 5.37 23.36 -8.50
N ILE A 428 6.49 22.93 -9.09
CA ILE A 428 7.28 23.75 -10.01
C ILE A 428 6.67 23.73 -11.42
N SER A 429 6.17 22.59 -11.88
CA SER A 429 5.60 22.41 -13.22
C SER A 429 4.31 23.20 -13.46
N LYS A 430 3.33 23.16 -12.55
CA LYS A 430 1.99 23.72 -12.81
C LYS A 430 2.00 25.23 -13.07
N PRO A 431 2.78 26.07 -12.33
CA PRO A 431 2.96 27.48 -12.70
C PRO A 431 3.61 27.67 -14.08
N ILE A 432 4.56 26.82 -14.48
CA ILE A 432 5.19 26.89 -15.81
C ILE A 432 4.16 26.55 -16.90
N LEU A 433 3.28 25.58 -16.68
CA LEU A 433 2.17 25.26 -17.59
C LEU A 433 1.13 26.40 -17.65
N ALA A 434 0.82 27.04 -16.51
CA ALA A 434 -0.10 28.17 -16.43
C ALA A 434 0.33 29.37 -17.29
N PHE A 435 1.63 29.71 -17.23
CA PHE A 435 2.21 30.87 -17.93
C PHE A 435 2.91 30.50 -19.25
N ALA A 436 2.75 29.26 -19.75
CA ALA A 436 3.38 28.82 -20.98
C ALA A 436 2.97 29.70 -22.18
N ALA A 437 3.95 30.41 -22.75
CA ALA A 437 3.75 31.30 -23.88
C ALA A 437 3.74 30.57 -25.24
N THR A 438 4.39 29.40 -25.32
CA THR A 438 4.46 28.57 -26.53
C THR A 438 4.30 27.10 -26.19
N GLY A 439 3.90 26.30 -27.19
CA GLY A 439 3.82 24.85 -27.05
C GLY A 439 5.14 24.24 -26.54
N ALA A 440 6.30 24.70 -27.01
CA ALA A 440 7.59 24.19 -26.56
C ALA A 440 7.83 24.35 -25.04
N VAL A 441 7.42 25.49 -24.46
CA VAL A 441 7.47 25.70 -23.00
C VAL A 441 6.49 24.77 -22.27
N TYR A 442 5.33 24.52 -22.86
CA TYR A 442 4.31 23.61 -22.31
C TYR A 442 4.79 22.14 -22.30
N TYR A 443 5.42 21.67 -23.39
CA TYR A 443 6.11 20.38 -23.44
C TYR A 443 7.23 20.30 -22.38
N ALA A 444 8.08 21.33 -22.29
CA ALA A 444 9.17 21.37 -21.30
C ALA A 444 8.67 21.35 -19.84
N GLY A 445 7.55 22.02 -19.55
CA GLY A 445 6.92 22.00 -18.23
C GLY A 445 6.59 20.59 -17.75
N THR A 446 6.09 19.71 -18.62
CA THR A 446 5.78 18.31 -18.26
C THR A 446 7.02 17.44 -18.00
N ILE A 447 8.20 17.81 -18.53
CA ILE A 447 9.47 17.13 -18.16
C ILE A 447 9.82 17.40 -16.68
N ILE A 448 9.43 18.55 -16.14
CA ILE A 448 9.67 18.88 -14.72
C ILE A 448 8.77 18.02 -13.82
N ASP A 449 7.58 17.65 -14.30
CA ASP A 449 6.64 16.72 -13.63
C ASP A 449 6.86 15.23 -14.00
N LEU A 450 8.06 14.88 -14.50
CA LEU A 450 8.47 13.52 -14.88
C LEU A 450 8.10 12.43 -13.84
N PHE A 451 8.09 12.80 -12.56
CA PHE A 451 7.88 11.86 -11.44
C PHE A 451 6.45 11.80 -10.91
N LEU A 452 5.46 12.37 -11.60
CA LEU A 452 4.04 12.40 -11.19
C LEU A 452 3.51 11.01 -10.75
N GLY A 453 3.80 9.96 -11.53
CA GLY A 453 3.36 8.59 -11.24
C GLY A 453 3.97 7.95 -9.98
N CYS A 454 5.01 8.53 -9.40
CA CYS A 454 5.65 7.99 -8.19
C CYS A 454 4.83 8.24 -6.92
N ARG A 455 4.02 9.31 -6.90
CA ARG A 455 3.23 9.74 -5.73
C ARG A 455 2.21 8.70 -5.24
N PRO A 456 1.34 8.11 -6.07
CA PRO A 456 0.42 7.06 -5.63
C PRO A 456 1.13 5.78 -5.20
N ILE A 457 2.31 5.47 -5.78
CA ILE A 457 3.12 4.30 -5.40
C ILE A 457 3.69 4.50 -4.00
N ALA A 458 4.37 5.63 -3.76
CA ALA A 458 4.91 5.99 -2.46
C ALA A 458 3.81 6.01 -1.38
N LEU A 459 2.64 6.62 -1.66
CA LEU A 459 1.54 6.63 -0.70
C LEU A 459 1.02 5.22 -0.37
N LYS A 460 0.75 4.38 -1.38
CA LYS A 460 0.24 3.02 -1.14
C LYS A 460 1.25 2.14 -0.39
N SER A 461 2.54 2.32 -0.67
CA SER A 461 3.63 1.67 0.05
C SER A 461 3.69 2.11 1.51
N ILE A 462 3.75 3.41 1.79
CA ILE A 462 3.76 3.97 3.16
C ILE A 462 2.55 3.49 3.96
N ILE A 463 1.34 3.52 3.37
CA ILE A 463 0.11 3.00 4.03
C ILE A 463 0.28 1.54 4.44
N SER A 464 0.85 0.68 3.58
CA SER A 464 1.05 -0.74 3.90
C SER A 464 1.99 -0.97 5.09
N THR A 465 2.91 -0.04 5.38
CA THR A 465 3.81 -0.13 6.55
C THR A 465 3.14 0.24 7.88
N PHE A 466 2.01 0.95 7.83
CA PHE A 466 1.28 1.40 9.04
C PHE A 466 0.06 0.54 9.39
N VAL A 467 -0.29 -0.43 8.55
CA VAL A 467 -1.54 -1.20 8.59
C VAL A 467 -1.25 -2.71 8.67
N GLU A 468 -2.00 -3.43 9.49
CA GLU A 468 -1.86 -4.89 9.62
C GLU A 468 -2.30 -5.60 8.33
N ALA A 469 -1.71 -6.74 7.98
CA ALA A 469 -1.93 -7.40 6.69
C ALA A 469 -3.41 -7.78 6.41
N ASN A 470 -4.17 -8.09 7.47
CA ASN A 470 -5.61 -8.35 7.46
C ASN A 470 -6.49 -7.07 7.28
N GLU A 471 -5.93 -5.87 7.47
CA GLU A 471 -6.62 -4.59 7.36
C GLU A 471 -6.35 -3.88 6.02
N ILE A 472 -5.30 -4.26 5.26
CA ILE A 472 -4.87 -3.59 4.01
C ILE A 472 -6.03 -3.45 3.00
N GLY A 473 -6.79 -4.52 2.75
CA GLY A 473 -7.89 -4.50 1.78
C GLY A 473 -8.96 -3.46 2.11
N ARG A 474 -9.28 -3.29 3.41
CA ARG A 474 -10.25 -2.29 3.89
C ARG A 474 -9.76 -0.87 3.65
N VAL A 475 -8.45 -0.62 3.80
CA VAL A 475 -7.86 0.70 3.52
C VAL A 475 -7.87 1.00 2.03
N TYR A 476 -7.62 0.02 1.15
CA TYR A 476 -7.75 0.22 -0.29
C TYR A 476 -9.20 0.47 -0.73
N SER A 477 -10.20 -0.15 -0.10
CA SER A 477 -11.62 0.23 -0.31
C SER A 477 -11.86 1.71 0.02
N ILE A 478 -11.26 2.23 1.08
CA ILE A 478 -11.38 3.65 1.46
C ILE A 478 -10.69 4.58 0.45
N LEU A 479 -9.54 4.18 -0.11
CA LEU A 479 -8.92 4.93 -1.21
C LEU A 479 -9.84 4.96 -2.45
N GLY A 480 -10.54 3.87 -2.78
CA GLY A 480 -11.53 3.85 -3.87
C GLY A 480 -12.78 4.72 -3.62
N ILE A 481 -13.23 4.82 -2.37
CA ILE A 481 -14.27 5.77 -1.94
C ILE A 481 -13.78 7.21 -2.15
N MET A 482 -12.54 7.52 -1.76
CA MET A 482 -11.94 8.85 -1.95
C MET A 482 -11.75 9.19 -3.42
N GLU A 483 -11.31 8.24 -4.26
CA GLU A 483 -11.19 8.42 -5.72
C GLU A 483 -12.55 8.77 -6.36
N SER A 484 -13.63 8.12 -5.94
CA SER A 484 -14.98 8.43 -6.40
C SER A 484 -15.47 9.81 -5.91
N LEU A 485 -15.19 10.17 -4.65
CA LEU A 485 -15.51 11.49 -4.09
C LEU A 485 -14.73 12.62 -4.79
N VAL A 486 -13.47 12.36 -5.13
CA VAL A 486 -12.61 13.26 -5.89
C VAL A 486 -13.18 13.51 -7.29
N GLN A 487 -13.57 12.46 -8.01
CA GLN A 487 -14.20 12.56 -9.33
C GLN A 487 -15.54 13.32 -9.31
N PHE A 488 -16.26 13.30 -8.18
CA PHE A 488 -17.47 14.10 -7.97
C PHE A 488 -17.16 15.60 -7.81
N ILE A 489 -16.14 15.95 -7.03
CA ILE A 489 -15.87 17.33 -6.61
C ILE A 489 -15.04 18.08 -7.66
N PHE A 490 -13.90 17.54 -8.08
CA PHE A 490 -12.88 18.33 -8.77
C PHE A 490 -13.28 18.80 -10.17
N PRO A 491 -13.83 17.98 -11.07
CA PRO A 491 -14.22 18.46 -12.40
C PRO A 491 -15.31 19.54 -12.37
N ALA A 492 -16.23 19.49 -11.38
CA ALA A 492 -17.22 20.54 -11.17
C ALA A 492 -16.58 21.87 -10.70
N MET A 493 -15.61 21.81 -9.78
CA MET A 493 -14.84 23.00 -9.38
C MET A 493 -14.02 23.57 -10.55
N TYR A 494 -13.35 22.70 -11.32
CA TYR A 494 -12.55 23.10 -12.48
C TYR A 494 -13.39 23.70 -13.60
N SER A 495 -14.60 23.19 -13.85
CA SER A 495 -15.58 23.80 -14.76
C SER A 495 -15.91 25.24 -14.35
N ALA A 496 -16.21 25.47 -13.07
CA ALA A 496 -16.51 26.81 -12.56
C ALA A 496 -15.30 27.76 -12.69
N VAL A 497 -14.09 27.29 -12.37
CA VAL A 497 -12.86 28.09 -12.56
C VAL A 497 -12.62 28.39 -14.04
N TYR A 498 -12.73 27.40 -14.92
CA TYR A 498 -12.49 27.56 -16.35
C TYR A 498 -13.42 28.60 -16.97
N ILE A 499 -14.75 28.48 -16.77
CA ILE A 499 -15.74 29.40 -17.35
C ILE A 499 -15.48 30.86 -16.91
N ASN A 500 -15.18 31.09 -15.62
CA ASN A 500 -14.94 32.44 -15.10
C ASN A 500 -13.57 33.04 -15.49
N THR A 501 -12.64 32.22 -16.00
CA THR A 501 -11.27 32.65 -16.34
C THR A 501 -10.94 32.54 -17.83
N LEU A 502 -11.82 31.96 -18.65
CA LEU A 502 -11.60 31.70 -20.08
C LEU A 502 -11.22 32.94 -20.90
N GLU A 503 -11.82 34.09 -20.60
CA GLU A 503 -11.56 35.34 -21.32
C GLU A 503 -10.37 36.12 -20.73
N ASN A 504 -10.11 35.98 -19.44
CA ASN A 504 -9.08 36.76 -18.73
C ASN A 504 -7.72 36.04 -18.67
N PHE A 505 -7.71 34.79 -18.20
CA PHE A 505 -6.49 34.00 -18.01
C PHE A 505 -6.82 32.50 -17.87
N VAL A 506 -6.90 31.79 -19.00
CA VAL A 506 -7.20 30.34 -19.07
C VAL A 506 -6.21 29.48 -18.25
N GLY A 507 -4.99 29.96 -18.01
CA GLY A 507 -3.97 29.29 -17.20
C GLY A 507 -4.33 29.16 -15.71
N ALA A 508 -5.39 29.83 -15.25
CA ALA A 508 -5.85 29.79 -13.86
C ALA A 508 -6.17 28.38 -13.36
N ILE A 509 -6.55 27.45 -14.25
CA ILE A 509 -6.83 26.05 -13.89
C ILE A 509 -5.63 25.36 -13.22
N TYR A 510 -4.40 25.64 -13.65
CA TYR A 510 -3.19 25.05 -13.06
C TYR A 510 -2.81 25.73 -11.74
N LEU A 511 -3.02 27.05 -11.63
CA LEU A 511 -2.79 27.80 -10.38
C LEU A 511 -3.82 27.42 -9.30
N PHE A 512 -5.04 27.07 -9.70
CA PHE A 512 -6.05 26.52 -8.80
C PHE A 512 -5.63 25.13 -8.27
N GLY A 513 -4.98 24.31 -9.08
CA GLY A 513 -4.41 23.02 -8.63
C GLY A 513 -3.33 23.15 -7.55
N GLU A 514 -2.53 24.21 -7.58
CA GLU A 514 -1.49 24.48 -6.57
C GLU A 514 -2.03 24.64 -5.14
N ILE A 515 -3.29 25.08 -5.00
CA ILE A 515 -3.99 25.15 -3.69
C ILE A 515 -4.01 23.78 -3.00
N PHE A 516 -3.97 22.68 -3.77
CA PHE A 516 -3.99 21.31 -3.27
C PHE A 516 -2.62 20.60 -3.36
N PHE A 517 -1.79 20.93 -4.35
CA PHE A 517 -0.43 20.37 -4.45
C PHE A 517 0.53 20.89 -3.37
N VAL A 518 0.43 22.16 -2.96
CA VAL A 518 1.27 22.70 -1.87
C VAL A 518 1.00 22.01 -0.51
N PRO A 519 -0.26 21.82 -0.05
CA PRO A 519 -0.56 20.99 1.11
C PRO A 519 -0.05 19.55 0.98
N THR A 520 -0.16 18.94 -0.21
CA THR A 520 0.37 17.59 -0.48
C THR A 520 1.88 17.52 -0.21
N LEU A 521 2.64 18.50 -0.73
CA LEU A 521 4.08 18.59 -0.49
C LEU A 521 4.41 18.74 1.01
N ILE A 522 3.68 19.61 1.73
CA ILE A 522 3.84 19.81 3.18
C ILE A 522 3.59 18.49 3.93
N ILE A 523 2.55 17.73 3.57
CA ILE A 523 2.27 16.43 4.21
C ILE A 523 3.40 15.42 3.97
N PHE A 524 3.91 15.29 2.74
CA PHE A 524 5.05 14.40 2.47
C PHE A 524 6.33 14.83 3.22
N ILE A 525 6.56 16.13 3.39
CA ILE A 525 7.67 16.65 4.21
C ILE A 525 7.48 16.26 5.68
N ILE A 526 6.27 16.41 6.25
CA ILE A 526 5.96 15.99 7.62
C ILE A 526 6.21 14.48 7.79
N LEU A 527 5.73 13.65 6.86
CA LEU A 527 5.93 12.20 6.87
C LEU A 527 7.41 11.82 6.77
N TYR A 528 8.20 12.52 5.94
CA TYR A 528 9.64 12.32 5.84
C TYR A 528 10.39 12.70 7.13
N ILE A 529 10.03 13.83 7.76
CA ILE A 529 10.60 14.25 9.05
C ILE A 529 10.27 13.23 10.14
N GLN A 530 9.02 12.77 10.22
CA GLN A 530 8.59 11.77 11.20
C GLN A 530 9.25 10.40 10.96
N HIS A 531 9.37 9.95 9.70
CA HIS A 531 10.13 8.73 9.37
C HIS A 531 11.58 8.86 9.84
N LYS A 532 12.27 9.96 9.52
CA LYS A 532 13.66 10.20 9.93
C LYS A 532 13.82 10.31 11.44
N ARG A 533 12.83 10.86 12.14
CA ARG A 533 12.78 10.87 13.61
C ARG A 533 12.61 9.45 14.15
N ASN A 534 11.61 8.68 13.71
CA ASN A 534 11.43 7.30 14.13
C ASN A 534 12.68 6.44 13.88
N SER A 535 13.38 6.62 12.75
CA SER A 535 14.64 5.92 12.48
C SER A 535 15.81 6.36 13.38
N ARG A 536 15.76 7.56 13.96
CA ARG A 536 16.74 8.05 14.96
C ARG A 536 16.37 7.59 16.36
N ASP A 537 15.09 7.69 16.72
CA ASP A 537 14.56 7.26 18.01
C ASP A 537 14.81 5.74 18.14
N GLN A 538 14.47 4.94 17.10
CA GLN A 538 14.87 3.52 17.00
C GLN A 538 16.37 3.32 17.13
N LYS A 539 17.23 4.07 16.44
CA LYS A 539 18.70 3.93 16.63
C LYS A 539 19.16 4.28 18.03
N SER A 540 18.56 5.29 18.67
CA SER A 540 18.91 5.67 20.05
C SER A 540 18.40 4.67 21.07
N ASP A 541 17.25 4.05 20.80
CA ASP A 541 16.71 2.96 21.60
C ASP A 541 17.47 1.67 21.31
N GLU A 542 18.00 1.46 20.11
CA GLU A 542 18.93 0.37 19.79
C GLU A 542 20.32 0.61 20.34
N GLU A 543 20.79 1.84 20.54
CA GLU A 543 22.07 2.16 21.18
C GLU A 543 21.96 2.08 22.72
N LYS A 544 20.85 2.54 23.31
CA LYS A 544 20.51 2.30 24.72
C LYS A 544 20.24 0.82 24.99
N ASN A 545 19.50 0.17 24.10
CA ASN A 545 19.36 -1.28 24.16
C ASN A 545 20.70 -1.95 23.87
N ASP A 546 21.60 -1.51 23.00
CA ASP A 546 22.94 -2.12 22.82
C ASP A 546 23.83 -1.92 24.05
N ALA A 547 23.63 -0.85 24.81
CA ALA A 547 24.24 -0.70 26.13
C ALA A 547 23.72 -1.73 27.16
N SER A 548 22.59 -2.39 26.88
CA SER A 548 21.86 -3.36 27.72
C SER A 548 21.78 -4.80 27.13
N ARG A 549 21.87 -4.96 25.81
CA ARG A 549 21.60 -6.16 24.98
C ARG A 549 22.74 -7.14 25.00
N THR A 550 23.96 -6.69 25.30
CA THR A 550 25.16 -7.49 25.09
C THR A 550 25.16 -8.81 25.87
N ASN A 551 24.41 -8.90 26.97
CA ASN A 551 24.57 -9.92 28.00
C ASN A 551 23.21 -10.52 28.47
N GLY A 552 22.31 -10.90 27.55
CA GLY A 552 20.95 -11.37 27.90
C GLY A 552 20.33 -12.42 26.97
N SER A 553 19.83 -13.52 27.52
CA SER A 553 18.98 -14.49 26.85
C SER A 553 17.56 -13.94 26.62
N THR A 554 16.91 -14.41 25.56
CA THR A 554 15.56 -13.97 25.18
C THR A 554 14.48 -14.30 26.21
N VAL A 555 14.72 -15.25 27.12
CA VAL A 555 13.80 -15.60 28.20
C VAL A 555 13.94 -14.64 29.37
N CYS A 556 15.17 -14.41 29.86
CA CYS A 556 15.43 -13.46 30.94
C CYS A 556 15.01 -12.03 30.56
N LYS A 557 15.22 -11.63 29.30
CA LYS A 557 14.71 -10.35 28.78
C LYS A 557 13.19 -10.23 28.91
N ARG A 558 12.42 -11.23 28.46
CA ARG A 558 10.94 -11.23 28.59
C ARG A 558 10.48 -11.18 30.05
N ILE A 559 11.17 -11.86 30.96
CA ILE A 559 10.89 -11.82 32.40
C ILE A 559 11.12 -10.41 32.95
N MET A 560 12.25 -9.77 32.63
CA MET A 560 12.58 -8.40 33.07
C MET A 560 11.61 -7.35 32.52
N GLU A 561 11.14 -7.51 31.27
CA GLU A 561 10.11 -6.66 30.66
C GLU A 561 8.75 -6.82 31.38
N GLN A 562 8.28 -8.06 31.60
CA GLN A 562 7.00 -8.32 32.27
C GLN A 562 7.00 -7.96 33.78
N LEU A 563 8.18 -7.87 34.40
CA LEU A 563 8.35 -7.37 35.77
C LEU A 563 8.51 -5.83 35.85
N GLY A 564 8.55 -5.13 34.70
CA GLY A 564 8.74 -3.67 34.65
C GLY A 564 10.11 -3.18 35.13
N GLN A 565 11.10 -4.09 35.24
CA GLN A 565 12.44 -3.79 35.76
C GLN A 565 13.41 -3.31 34.66
N ALA A 566 13.02 -3.45 33.38
CA ALA A 566 13.86 -3.08 32.23
C ALA A 566 14.19 -1.57 32.18
N ASP A 567 13.20 -0.72 32.47
CA ASP A 567 13.30 0.75 32.36
C ASP A 567 13.66 1.46 33.68
N MET A 568 13.79 0.72 34.78
CA MET A 568 14.18 1.27 36.09
C MET A 568 15.68 1.57 36.16
N ASP A 569 16.04 2.62 36.90
CA ASP A 569 17.45 2.98 37.14
C ASP A 569 18.18 1.88 37.94
N HIS A 570 19.47 1.67 37.66
CA HIS A 570 20.27 0.56 38.19
C HIS A 570 20.37 0.53 39.72
N ALA A 571 20.21 1.68 40.38
CA ALA A 571 20.19 1.78 41.84
C ALA A 571 18.82 1.45 42.48
N GLN A 572 17.75 1.32 41.68
CA GLN A 572 16.38 1.08 42.15
C GLN A 572 15.81 -0.29 41.73
N ARG A 573 16.52 -1.06 40.90
CA ARG A 573 16.09 -2.40 40.47
C ARG A 573 16.06 -3.37 41.64
N GLN A 574 15.01 -4.18 41.71
CA GLN A 574 14.90 -5.31 42.65
C GLN A 574 15.34 -6.64 42.02
N VAL A 575 15.36 -6.69 40.67
CA VAL A 575 15.79 -7.86 39.89
C VAL A 575 16.93 -7.46 38.95
N VAL A 576 17.99 -8.27 38.90
CA VAL A 576 19.10 -8.07 37.95
C VAL A 576 19.35 -9.33 37.13
N SER A 577 19.73 -9.18 35.86
CA SER A 577 20.17 -10.27 35.00
C SER A 577 21.67 -10.17 34.78
N ILE A 578 22.37 -11.31 34.85
CA ILE A 578 23.82 -11.44 34.69
C ILE A 578 24.11 -12.57 33.70
N SER A 579 24.73 -12.26 32.55
CA SER A 579 25.24 -13.31 31.65
C SER A 579 26.62 -13.79 32.05
N GLN A 580 26.78 -15.11 32.01
CA GLN A 580 28.03 -15.87 32.05
C GLN A 580 29.06 -15.37 31.01
N ASP A 581 28.63 -14.81 29.88
CA ASP A 581 29.50 -14.20 28.88
C ASP A 581 30.35 -13.04 29.44
N SER A 582 29.91 -12.40 30.52
CA SER A 582 30.69 -11.35 31.22
C SER A 582 31.96 -11.91 31.90
N PHE A 583 32.11 -13.24 31.93
CA PHE A 583 33.18 -13.96 32.61
C PHE A 583 34.02 -14.81 31.67
N TYR A 584 34.02 -14.54 30.36
CA TYR A 584 35.08 -15.06 29.49
C TYR A 584 36.44 -14.62 30.01
N ARG A 585 37.42 -15.54 30.00
CA ARG A 585 38.81 -15.21 30.34
C ARG A 585 39.45 -14.36 29.24
N GLU A 586 40.48 -13.62 29.60
CA GLU A 586 41.33 -12.96 28.60
C GLU A 586 42.08 -14.02 27.77
N LEU A 587 42.13 -13.82 26.46
CA LEU A 587 42.77 -14.74 25.52
C LEU A 587 44.25 -14.43 25.36
N THR A 588 45.09 -15.47 25.26
CA THR A 588 46.49 -15.29 24.86
C THR A 588 46.57 -14.79 23.41
N ALA A 589 47.69 -14.15 23.02
CA ALA A 589 47.85 -13.64 21.66
C ALA A 589 47.65 -14.71 20.56
N ALA A 590 48.06 -15.96 20.83
CA ALA A 590 47.85 -17.08 19.92
C ALA A 590 46.38 -17.53 19.82
N GLU A 591 45.63 -17.43 20.92
CA GLU A 591 44.18 -17.73 20.96
C GLU A 591 43.36 -16.60 20.34
N LYS A 592 43.73 -15.35 20.55
CA LYS A 592 43.11 -14.19 19.92
C LYS A 592 43.20 -14.26 18.40
N ALA A 593 44.39 -14.61 17.88
CA ALA A 593 44.58 -14.89 16.45
C ALA A 593 43.85 -16.15 15.94
N LYS A 594 43.34 -17.04 16.81
CA LYS A 594 42.40 -18.11 16.42
C LYS A 594 40.95 -17.62 16.46
N ALA A 595 40.57 -16.84 17.47
CA ALA A 595 39.25 -16.26 17.62
C ALA A 595 38.88 -15.31 16.47
N GLU A 596 39.82 -14.47 16.02
CA GLU A 596 39.67 -13.61 14.82
C GLU A 596 39.41 -14.39 13.53
N ARG A 597 39.86 -15.66 13.47
CA ARG A 597 39.62 -16.59 12.34
C ARG A 597 38.41 -17.52 12.56
N GLY A 598 37.67 -17.37 13.66
CA GLY A 598 36.56 -18.27 14.01
C GLY A 598 37.01 -19.70 14.36
N GLN A 599 38.24 -19.87 14.87
CA GLN A 599 38.87 -21.16 15.19
C GLN A 599 39.14 -21.35 16.69
N PHE A 600 38.41 -20.64 17.56
CA PHE A 600 38.50 -20.74 19.01
C PHE A 600 37.12 -21.09 19.58
N ASN A 601 37.03 -22.12 20.42
CA ASN A 601 35.76 -22.59 20.98
C ASN A 601 35.40 -21.78 22.25
N PHE A 602 34.55 -20.78 22.08
CA PHE A 602 33.98 -20.02 23.20
C PHE A 602 32.95 -20.82 24.02
N ASP A 603 32.40 -21.88 23.44
CA ASP A 603 31.35 -22.70 24.05
C ASP A 603 31.95 -23.83 24.95
N HIS A 604 33.27 -23.84 25.18
CA HIS A 604 34.00 -24.79 26.05
C HIS A 604 34.16 -24.26 27.49
N PRO A 605 34.12 -25.10 28.55
CA PRO A 605 34.32 -24.67 29.94
C PRO A 605 35.56 -23.80 30.18
N ASP A 606 36.71 -24.19 29.64
CA ASP A 606 37.99 -23.45 29.73
C ASP A 606 37.98 -22.04 29.11
N ALA A 607 36.91 -21.63 28.42
CA ALA A 607 36.75 -20.26 27.94
C ALA A 607 36.34 -19.28 29.07
N PHE A 608 35.84 -19.80 30.21
CA PHE A 608 35.30 -19.00 31.32
C PHE A 608 36.26 -18.93 32.51
N ASN A 609 36.18 -17.83 33.26
CA ASN A 609 36.91 -17.62 34.50
C ASN A 609 36.04 -18.04 35.71
N GLU A 610 36.13 -19.32 36.08
CA GLU A 610 35.36 -19.92 37.18
C GLU A 610 35.58 -19.20 38.52
N ASP A 611 36.84 -18.92 38.86
CA ASP A 611 37.24 -18.17 40.07
C ASP A 611 36.50 -16.83 40.20
N MET A 612 36.40 -16.10 39.09
CA MET A 612 35.75 -14.79 39.05
C MET A 612 34.23 -14.92 39.15
N MET A 613 33.61 -15.85 38.42
CA MET A 613 32.17 -16.14 38.55
C MET A 613 31.79 -16.47 40.00
N LEU A 614 32.57 -17.37 40.62
CA LEU A 614 32.32 -17.87 41.97
C LEU A 614 32.48 -16.76 43.03
N ARG A 615 33.50 -15.91 42.90
CA ARG A 615 33.70 -14.75 43.81
C ARG A 615 32.58 -13.73 43.66
N THR A 616 32.24 -13.35 42.43
CA THR A 616 31.14 -12.42 42.15
C THR A 616 29.81 -12.91 42.71
N LEU A 617 29.45 -14.18 42.51
CA LEU A 617 28.21 -14.75 43.06
C LEU A 617 28.22 -14.79 44.60
N LYS A 618 29.35 -15.14 45.23
CA LYS A 618 29.48 -15.13 46.70
C LYS A 618 29.39 -13.71 47.29
N ASP A 619 29.95 -12.70 46.62
CA ASP A 619 29.85 -11.30 47.07
C ASP A 619 28.45 -10.71 46.87
N ILE A 620 27.75 -11.09 45.79
CA ILE A 620 26.33 -10.75 45.58
C ILE A 620 25.44 -11.38 46.66
N LEU A 621 25.64 -12.66 46.99
CA LEU A 621 24.92 -13.33 48.09
C LEU A 621 25.22 -12.72 49.46
N ALA A 622 26.41 -12.14 49.64
CA ALA A 622 26.78 -11.39 50.84
C ALA A 622 26.22 -9.94 50.85
N GLY A 623 25.41 -9.54 49.87
CA GLY A 623 24.81 -8.21 49.79
C GLY A 623 25.81 -7.09 49.53
N LYS A 624 26.97 -7.39 48.92
CA LYS A 624 27.97 -6.38 48.55
C LYS A 624 27.67 -5.79 47.17
N LYS A 625 28.09 -4.54 46.96
CA LYS A 625 28.21 -3.96 45.62
C LYS A 625 29.31 -4.72 44.85
N VAL A 626 29.03 -5.15 43.63
CA VAL A 626 30.01 -5.83 42.77
C VAL A 626 30.13 -5.11 41.44
N GLU A 627 31.34 -5.08 40.88
CA GLU A 627 31.66 -4.46 39.59
C GLU A 627 32.28 -5.53 38.67
N ILE A 628 31.68 -5.71 37.49
CA ILE A 628 32.06 -6.75 36.52
C ILE A 628 32.55 -6.04 35.24
N PRO A 629 33.77 -6.28 34.73
CA PRO A 629 34.20 -5.74 33.44
C PRO A 629 33.32 -6.25 32.30
N ALA A 630 32.95 -5.35 31.39
CA ALA A 630 32.22 -5.71 30.18
C ALA A 630 33.12 -6.49 29.21
N TYR A 631 32.54 -7.51 28.56
CA TYR A 631 33.21 -8.27 27.50
C TYR A 631 32.87 -7.71 26.12
N ASP A 632 33.85 -7.64 25.22
CA ASP A 632 33.68 -7.17 23.84
C ASP A 632 33.78 -8.32 22.84
N TYR A 633 32.64 -8.73 22.28
CA TYR A 633 32.53 -9.82 21.30
C TYR A 633 33.16 -9.52 19.92
N ARG A 634 33.54 -8.27 19.63
CA ARG A 634 34.24 -7.91 18.39
C ARG A 634 35.75 -8.04 18.54
N THR A 635 36.30 -7.63 19.70
CA THR A 635 37.73 -7.74 19.99
C THR A 635 38.12 -8.98 20.79
N ASN A 636 37.13 -9.80 21.19
CA ASN A 636 37.24 -11.00 22.01
C ASN A 636 38.10 -10.78 23.27
N SER A 637 37.84 -9.68 24.00
CA SER A 637 38.63 -9.24 25.15
C SER A 637 37.79 -8.50 26.18
N LEU A 638 38.26 -8.49 27.44
CA LEU A 638 37.66 -7.69 28.50
C LEU A 638 37.91 -6.19 28.25
N ARG A 639 37.00 -5.34 28.75
CA ARG A 639 37.09 -3.87 28.70
C ARG A 639 37.12 -3.32 30.13
N PRO A 640 38.30 -3.14 30.76
CA PRO A 640 38.42 -2.59 32.12
C PRO A 640 37.79 -1.20 32.27
N GLU A 641 37.82 -0.41 31.19
CA GLU A 641 37.22 0.92 31.07
C GLU A 641 35.69 0.95 31.29
N ARG A 642 35.00 -0.20 31.13
CA ARG A 642 33.53 -0.29 31.13
C ARG A 642 33.07 -1.34 32.12
N LEU A 643 32.74 -0.91 33.33
CA LEU A 643 32.27 -1.76 34.43
C LEU A 643 30.74 -1.80 34.48
N ILE A 644 30.19 -3.01 34.57
CA ILE A 644 28.78 -3.28 34.93
C ILE A 644 28.71 -3.30 36.45
N THR A 645 28.06 -2.30 37.04
CA THR A 645 27.86 -2.21 38.49
C THR A 645 26.56 -2.89 38.90
N ILE A 646 26.65 -3.78 39.88
CA ILE A 646 25.52 -4.47 40.50
C ILE A 646 25.43 -4.01 41.96
N TYR A 647 24.30 -3.38 42.29
CA TYR A 647 23.91 -3.04 43.66
C TYR A 647 23.25 -4.24 44.35
N PRO A 648 23.10 -4.23 45.69
CA PRO A 648 22.37 -5.28 46.40
C PRO A 648 20.90 -5.33 45.95
N VAL A 649 20.45 -6.47 45.46
CA VAL A 649 19.11 -6.70 44.90
C VAL A 649 18.40 -7.88 45.59
N ASP A 650 17.07 -7.97 45.42
CA ASP A 650 16.26 -9.07 45.98
C ASP A 650 16.38 -10.37 45.16
N VAL A 651 16.48 -10.28 43.83
CA VAL A 651 16.53 -11.43 42.92
C VAL A 651 17.63 -11.27 41.87
N VAL A 652 18.39 -12.33 41.64
CA VAL A 652 19.49 -12.37 40.68
C VAL A 652 19.23 -13.50 39.67
N MET A 653 19.07 -13.14 38.41
CA MET A 653 18.93 -14.06 37.30
C MET A 653 20.31 -14.27 36.66
N PHE A 654 21.00 -15.35 37.02
CA PHE A 654 22.27 -15.71 36.39
C PHE A 654 22.02 -16.67 35.23
N GLU A 655 22.43 -16.29 34.04
CA GLU A 655 22.14 -17.02 32.79
C GLU A 655 23.40 -17.30 31.98
N GLY A 656 23.37 -18.36 31.18
CA GLY A 656 24.54 -18.80 30.43
C GLY A 656 24.36 -20.19 29.83
N ILE A 657 25.27 -20.56 28.94
CA ILE A 657 25.28 -21.87 28.27
C ILE A 657 25.81 -23.00 29.16
N LEU A 658 26.66 -22.69 30.15
CA LEU A 658 27.34 -23.64 31.03
C LEU A 658 27.13 -23.34 32.52
N THR A 659 26.07 -22.60 32.88
CA THR A 659 25.74 -22.21 34.26
C THR A 659 25.65 -23.40 35.23
N PHE A 660 25.20 -24.57 34.77
CA PHE A 660 25.08 -25.78 35.60
C PHE A 660 26.25 -26.77 35.45
N TYR A 661 27.30 -26.40 34.69
CA TYR A 661 28.47 -27.26 34.46
C TYR A 661 29.37 -27.32 35.71
N PHE A 662 29.73 -26.16 36.23
CA PHE A 662 30.61 -26.01 37.39
C PHE A 662 29.87 -26.32 38.70
N PRO A 663 30.26 -27.35 39.48
CA PRO A 663 29.53 -27.75 40.68
C PRO A 663 29.44 -26.64 41.74
N GLU A 664 30.54 -25.93 42.01
CA GLU A 664 30.56 -24.90 43.05
C GLU A 664 29.65 -23.70 42.74
N ILE A 665 29.51 -23.36 41.45
CA ILE A 665 28.61 -22.29 41.00
C ILE A 665 27.16 -22.78 41.02
N ARG A 666 26.91 -23.99 40.50
CA ARG A 666 25.58 -24.61 40.46
C ARG A 666 24.94 -24.72 41.85
N ASP A 667 25.73 -25.07 42.85
CA ASP A 667 25.27 -25.30 44.22
C ASP A 667 24.95 -23.98 44.97
N LEU A 668 25.22 -22.81 44.37
CA LEU A 668 24.76 -21.49 44.85
C LEU A 668 23.35 -21.10 44.38
N PHE A 669 22.77 -21.81 43.41
CA PHE A 669 21.47 -21.43 42.84
C PHE A 669 20.28 -22.03 43.60
N HIS A 670 19.45 -21.14 44.16
CA HIS A 670 18.20 -21.50 44.83
C HIS A 670 17.15 -22.14 43.90
N MET A 671 17.16 -21.79 42.60
CA MET A 671 16.29 -22.34 41.57
C MET A 671 17.05 -22.44 40.24
N LYS A 672 16.93 -23.58 39.55
CA LYS A 672 17.69 -23.93 38.33
C LYS A 672 16.73 -24.18 37.18
N LEU A 673 16.68 -23.24 36.24
CA LEU A 673 15.84 -23.31 35.03
C LEU A 673 16.68 -23.74 33.82
N PHE A 674 16.25 -24.77 33.08
CA PHE A 674 16.90 -25.17 31.83
C PHE A 674 15.98 -24.89 30.63
N VAL A 675 16.46 -24.13 29.65
CA VAL A 675 15.70 -23.82 28.43
C VAL A 675 16.01 -24.85 27.36
N ASP A 676 14.99 -25.62 26.96
CA ASP A 676 15.10 -26.67 25.95
C ASP A 676 14.50 -26.19 24.62
N THR A 677 15.27 -26.28 23.53
CA THR A 677 14.89 -25.77 22.21
C THR A 677 15.64 -26.51 21.11
N ASP A 678 14.96 -26.81 20.02
CA ASP A 678 15.50 -27.58 18.89
C ASP A 678 16.77 -26.96 18.30
N SER A 679 17.67 -27.78 17.74
CA SER A 679 18.92 -27.30 17.14
C SER A 679 18.67 -26.29 16.03
N ASP A 680 17.67 -26.56 15.19
CA ASP A 680 17.35 -25.77 14.00
C ASP A 680 16.81 -24.39 14.39
N THR A 681 15.92 -24.34 15.39
CA THR A 681 15.42 -23.08 15.99
C THR A 681 16.55 -22.27 16.62
N ARG A 682 17.52 -22.93 17.29
CA ARG A 682 18.71 -22.26 17.82
C ARG A 682 19.62 -21.71 16.72
N LEU A 683 19.82 -22.46 15.63
CA LEU A 683 20.60 -22.02 14.47
C LEU A 683 19.92 -20.84 13.74
N ALA A 684 18.61 -20.94 13.48
CA ALA A 684 17.81 -19.89 12.85
C ALA A 684 17.80 -18.57 13.67
N ARG A 685 17.93 -18.65 15.01
CA ARG A 685 18.12 -17.50 15.91
C ARG A 685 19.58 -17.02 16.04
N ARG A 686 20.56 -17.80 15.58
CA ARG A 686 21.98 -17.47 15.65
C ARG A 686 22.49 -16.83 14.36
N VAL A 687 22.10 -17.35 13.20
CA VAL A 687 22.48 -16.81 11.89
C VAL A 687 22.23 -15.30 11.75
N PRO A 688 21.00 -14.77 11.92
CA PRO A 688 20.76 -13.34 11.76
C PRO A 688 21.48 -12.49 12.83
N ARG A 689 21.76 -13.05 14.01
CA ARG A 689 22.43 -12.37 15.12
C ARG A 689 23.93 -12.23 14.84
N ASP A 690 24.61 -13.34 14.55
CA ASP A 690 26.05 -13.36 14.29
C ASP A 690 26.39 -12.63 12.96
N VAL A 691 25.49 -12.65 11.97
CA VAL A 691 25.66 -11.90 10.71
C VAL A 691 25.39 -10.39 10.91
N ASN A 692 24.23 -10.00 11.44
CA ASN A 692 23.85 -8.57 11.47
C ASN A 692 24.49 -7.79 12.64
N GLU A 693 24.57 -8.37 13.84
CA GLU A 693 25.02 -7.66 15.05
C GLU A 693 26.54 -7.76 15.23
N ARG A 694 27.10 -8.94 14.93
CA ARG A 694 28.54 -9.24 15.06
C ARG A 694 29.32 -9.12 13.75
N GLY A 695 28.66 -8.89 12.61
CA GLY A 695 29.31 -8.62 11.32
C GLY A 695 30.08 -9.81 10.74
N ARG A 696 29.71 -11.05 11.08
CA ARG A 696 30.36 -12.26 10.59
C ARG A 696 29.77 -12.70 9.26
N ASP A 697 30.57 -13.37 8.44
CA ASP A 697 30.10 -13.97 7.19
C ASP A 697 29.23 -15.23 7.45
N LEU A 698 28.26 -15.50 6.56
CA LEU A 698 27.31 -16.61 6.73
C LEU A 698 28.01 -17.98 6.76
N ASP A 699 28.95 -18.21 5.85
CA ASP A 699 29.65 -19.50 5.77
C ASP A 699 30.54 -19.70 7.00
N GLN A 700 31.13 -18.62 7.53
CA GLN A 700 31.86 -18.67 8.79
C GLN A 700 30.95 -19.03 9.97
N VAL A 701 29.75 -18.47 10.06
CA VAL A 701 28.78 -18.78 11.13
C VAL A 701 28.32 -20.24 11.07
N LEU A 702 28.01 -20.75 9.87
CA LEU A 702 27.59 -22.14 9.67
C LEU A 702 28.72 -23.12 10.01
N ASN A 703 29.95 -22.86 9.55
CA ASN A 703 31.11 -23.68 9.87
C ASN A 703 31.44 -23.64 11.38
N TYR A 704 31.36 -22.48 12.02
CA TYR A 704 31.55 -22.38 13.48
C TYR A 704 30.49 -23.17 14.26
N TYR A 705 29.23 -23.11 13.82
CA TYR A 705 28.14 -23.84 14.45
C TYR A 705 28.32 -25.36 14.40
N LEU A 706 28.70 -25.89 13.22
CA LEU A 706 28.88 -27.33 13.02
C LEU A 706 30.11 -27.88 13.75
N ASN A 707 31.22 -27.15 13.77
CA ASN A 707 32.49 -27.65 14.31
C ASN A 707 32.69 -27.38 15.82
N TYR A 708 32.03 -26.36 16.38
CA TYR A 708 32.21 -25.98 17.80
C TYR A 708 30.90 -25.95 18.58
N VAL A 709 29.90 -25.19 18.14
CA VAL A 709 28.69 -24.92 18.95
C VAL A 709 27.86 -26.18 19.19
N LYS A 710 27.58 -26.95 18.13
CA LYS A 710 26.77 -28.17 18.25
C LYS A 710 27.48 -29.24 19.09
N PRO A 711 28.76 -29.59 18.83
CA PRO A 711 29.50 -30.51 19.70
C PRO A 711 29.55 -30.05 21.16
N ALA A 712 29.90 -28.77 21.42
CA ALA A 712 29.98 -28.24 22.79
C ALA A 712 28.63 -28.27 23.52
N PHE A 713 27.51 -28.05 22.81
CA PHE A 713 26.18 -28.23 23.39
C PHE A 713 25.91 -29.69 23.77
N GLU A 714 26.25 -30.64 22.90
CA GLU A 714 26.01 -32.07 23.13
C GLU A 714 26.90 -32.63 24.25
N GLU A 715 28.15 -32.15 24.36
CA GLU A 715 29.16 -32.60 25.32
C GLU A 715 29.04 -31.92 26.70
N PHE A 716 28.90 -30.60 26.76
CA PHE A 716 28.99 -29.84 28.02
C PHE A 716 27.65 -29.31 28.52
N CYS A 717 26.76 -28.84 27.63
CA CYS A 717 25.50 -28.20 28.03
C CYS A 717 24.40 -29.23 28.31
N SER A 718 24.07 -30.08 27.33
CA SER A 718 22.98 -31.05 27.38
C SER A 718 23.04 -31.99 28.60
N PRO A 719 24.20 -32.54 29.02
CA PRO A 719 24.28 -33.40 30.20
C PRO A 719 23.97 -32.70 31.53
N THR A 720 24.00 -31.36 31.57
CA THR A 720 23.66 -30.58 32.77
C THR A 720 22.16 -30.40 32.97
N LYS A 721 21.33 -30.68 31.96
CA LYS A 721 19.87 -30.65 32.01
C LYS A 721 19.28 -31.47 33.16
N LYS A 722 19.97 -32.55 33.57
CA LYS A 722 19.61 -33.40 34.71
C LYS A 722 19.70 -32.71 36.09
N PHE A 723 20.32 -31.54 36.18
CA PHE A 723 20.44 -30.74 37.40
C PHE A 723 19.42 -29.60 37.47
N ALA A 724 18.53 -29.48 36.47
CA ALA A 724 17.50 -28.46 36.44
C ALA A 724 16.32 -28.83 37.34
N ASP A 725 15.79 -27.85 38.07
CA ASP A 725 14.55 -28.02 38.85
C ASP A 725 13.31 -27.90 37.93
N VAL A 726 13.40 -27.08 36.87
CA VAL A 726 12.34 -26.91 35.85
C VAL A 726 12.97 -26.85 34.45
N ILE A 727 12.34 -27.52 33.48
CA ILE A 727 12.71 -27.48 32.06
C ILE A 727 11.63 -26.73 31.27
N ILE A 728 12.04 -25.69 30.52
CA ILE A 728 11.16 -24.83 29.71
C ILE A 728 11.30 -25.22 28.23
N PRO A 729 10.35 -25.97 27.65
CA PRO A 729 10.38 -26.28 26.22
C PRO A 729 10.02 -25.04 25.38
N ARG A 730 10.58 -24.96 24.16
CA ARG A 730 10.40 -23.86 23.17
C ARG A 730 10.98 -22.50 23.60
N GLY A 731 11.59 -22.41 24.79
CA GLY A 731 12.23 -21.21 25.31
C GLY A 731 11.29 -20.00 25.30
N ALA A 732 11.70 -18.93 24.63
CA ALA A 732 10.97 -17.66 24.63
C ALA A 732 9.51 -17.77 24.17
N ASP A 733 9.19 -18.70 23.26
CA ASP A 733 7.84 -18.81 22.66
C ASP A 733 6.82 -19.43 23.62
N ASN A 734 7.27 -19.99 24.75
CA ASN A 734 6.41 -20.56 25.78
C ASN A 734 5.99 -19.49 26.79
N THR A 735 5.11 -18.57 26.36
CA THR A 735 4.67 -17.44 27.18
C THR A 735 4.07 -17.87 28.52
N VAL A 736 3.29 -18.97 28.54
CA VAL A 736 2.70 -19.54 29.76
C VAL A 736 3.76 -19.91 30.80
N ALA A 737 4.87 -20.53 30.39
CA ALA A 737 5.96 -20.87 31.31
C ALA A 737 6.68 -19.61 31.82
N ILE A 738 6.81 -18.58 30.99
CA ILE A 738 7.39 -17.28 31.37
C ILE A 738 6.48 -16.56 32.39
N GLU A 739 5.18 -16.50 32.13
CA GLU A 739 4.18 -15.89 33.01
C GLU A 739 4.16 -16.54 34.40
N LEU A 740 4.25 -17.88 34.48
CA LEU A 740 4.37 -18.61 35.75
C LEU A 740 5.64 -18.23 36.54
N ILE A 741 6.78 -18.05 35.86
CA ILE A 741 8.04 -17.63 36.51
C ILE A 741 7.96 -16.17 36.95
N VAL A 742 7.37 -15.29 36.12
CA VAL A 742 7.15 -13.88 36.43
C VAL A 742 6.24 -13.72 37.64
N GLU A 743 5.15 -14.49 37.74
CA GLU A 743 4.25 -14.44 38.89
C GLU A 743 4.94 -14.96 40.16
N HIS A 744 5.71 -16.05 40.05
CA HIS A 744 6.49 -16.56 41.19
C HIS A 744 7.51 -15.53 41.73
N ILE A 745 8.21 -14.81 40.84
CA ILE A 745 9.12 -13.72 41.22
C ILE A 745 8.33 -12.55 41.83
N ARG A 746 7.19 -12.19 41.25
CA ARG A 746 6.32 -11.10 41.73
C ARG A 746 5.80 -11.40 43.15
N ASP A 747 5.36 -12.62 43.41
CA ASP A 747 4.94 -13.08 44.74
C ASP A 747 6.09 -13.03 45.75
N PHE A 748 7.31 -13.42 45.36
CA PHE A 748 8.48 -13.33 46.23
C PHE A 748 8.81 -11.88 46.62
N LEU A 749 8.76 -10.95 45.66
CA LEU A 749 8.99 -9.51 45.89
C LEU A 749 7.88 -8.90 46.77
N ASN A 750 6.61 -9.25 46.50
CA ASN A 750 5.46 -8.75 47.25
C ASN A 750 5.47 -9.24 48.71
N ASN A 751 5.71 -10.53 48.96
CA ASN A 751 5.74 -11.08 50.32
C ASN A 751 6.86 -10.47 51.18
N ARG A 752 7.99 -10.05 50.58
CA ARG A 752 9.03 -9.29 51.30
C ARG A 752 8.60 -7.88 51.68
N SER A 753 7.81 -7.20 50.85
CA SER A 753 7.37 -5.83 51.13
C SER A 753 6.44 -5.74 52.35
N SER A 754 5.60 -6.76 52.58
CA SER A 754 4.78 -6.87 53.81
C SER A 754 5.59 -7.26 55.05
N GLY A 755 6.72 -7.96 54.91
CA GLY A 755 7.56 -8.41 56.03
C GLY A 755 8.45 -7.33 56.65
N ARG A 756 8.61 -6.16 56.02
CA ARG A 756 9.57 -5.12 56.45
C ARG A 756 9.14 -4.32 57.69
N GLY A 757 8.04 -4.69 58.33
CA GLY A 757 7.46 -4.02 59.51
C GLY A 757 7.86 -4.59 60.88
N GLN A 758 8.45 -5.78 60.96
CA GLN A 758 8.83 -6.41 62.24
C GLN A 758 10.20 -7.10 62.18
N ASP A 759 10.87 -7.05 63.34
CA ASP A 759 12.11 -7.72 63.75
C ASP A 759 13.43 -7.44 63.03
N LEU A 760 14.13 -6.44 63.58
CA LEU A 760 15.59 -6.30 63.47
C LEU A 760 16.28 -7.22 64.50
N SER A 761 16.34 -8.53 64.24
CA SER A 761 17.24 -9.43 64.99
C SER A 761 17.81 -10.56 64.12
N LEU A 762 19.10 -10.87 64.31
CA LEU A 762 19.84 -11.88 63.54
C LEU A 762 19.42 -13.30 63.96
N PRO A 763 19.04 -14.19 63.01
CA PRO A 763 18.93 -15.62 63.30
C PRO A 763 20.33 -16.27 63.36
N PRO A 764 20.53 -17.30 64.23
CA PRO A 764 21.84 -17.88 64.48
C PRO A 764 22.29 -18.89 63.43
N VAL A 765 23.61 -19.15 63.41
CA VAL A 765 24.25 -20.20 62.60
C VAL A 765 23.68 -21.58 62.94
N ALA A 766 23.10 -22.26 61.95
CA ALA A 766 22.58 -23.63 62.11
C ALA A 766 23.67 -24.68 61.81
N GLU A 767 24.00 -25.50 62.81
CA GLU A 767 25.00 -26.57 62.70
C GLU A 767 24.53 -27.77 61.83
N LYS A 768 25.52 -28.48 61.26
CA LYS A 768 25.33 -29.76 60.56
C LYS A 768 24.71 -30.82 61.48
N LYS A 769 23.54 -31.35 61.14
CA LYS A 769 23.04 -32.62 61.72
C LYS A 769 23.45 -33.83 60.87
N LYS A 770 23.92 -34.88 61.55
CA LYS A 770 24.39 -36.15 60.98
C LYS A 770 23.24 -36.95 60.34
N LYS A 771 23.58 -37.77 59.34
CA LYS A 771 22.78 -38.92 58.91
C LYS A 771 22.54 -39.89 60.07
N PRO A 772 21.37 -40.55 60.13
CA PRO A 772 21.24 -41.92 60.60
C PRO A 772 21.45 -42.92 59.45
N ASP A 773 22.19 -43.99 59.70
CA ASP A 773 22.30 -45.15 58.80
C ASP A 773 21.20 -46.21 59.09
N ASN A 774 21.08 -47.21 58.21
CA ASN A 774 20.29 -48.47 58.34
C ASN A 774 18.73 -48.34 58.28
N ILE A 775 17.98 -48.91 57.32
CA ILE A 775 17.93 -50.35 56.94
C ILE A 775 17.14 -50.62 55.60
N SER A 776 17.71 -51.52 54.77
CA SER A 776 17.11 -52.44 53.76
C SER A 776 16.34 -51.94 52.50
N PRO A 777 16.34 -52.73 51.39
CA PRO A 777 15.74 -52.36 50.09
C PRO A 777 14.45 -53.13 49.72
N LEU A 778 13.68 -52.56 48.77
CA LEU A 778 12.48 -53.03 48.01
C LEU A 778 11.42 -51.91 48.05
N GLN A 779 10.72 -51.50 46.98
CA GLN A 779 10.33 -52.19 45.75
C GLN A 779 10.54 -51.33 44.47
N ARG A 780 10.45 -51.97 43.29
CA ARG A 780 10.42 -51.33 41.96
C ARG A 780 8.99 -51.09 41.48
N LEU A 781 8.86 -50.34 40.37
CA LEU A 781 7.65 -50.06 39.55
C LEU A 781 6.73 -49.01 40.20
N HIS A 782 6.57 -47.83 39.60
CA HIS A 782 6.02 -47.68 38.24
C HIS A 782 6.73 -46.65 37.35
#